data_AF-A0A6E8VGJ4-F1
#
_entry.id   AF-A0A6E8VGJ4-F1
#
_cell.length_a   1.000
_cell.length_b   1.000
_cell.length_c   1.000
_cell.angle_alpha   90.00
_cell.angle_beta   90.00
_cell.angle_gamma   90.00
#
_symmetry.space_group_name_H-M   'P 1'
#
loop_
_entity.id
_entity.type
_entity.pdbx_description
1 polymer ?
#
loop_
_entity_poly.entity_id
_entity_poly.type
_entity_poly.pdbx_seq_one_letter_code
_entity_poly.pdbx_strand_id
1 'polypeptide(L)'
;MNGPPLVSIFNDGVSINLNRSEIERQRAAEEEEELADHKRRQEQLANELENAFDDLDCDDTLNSSTHHYSDEEDDFDSGCDGKRTLPPASVPPPRMQSNGMMNLFDHAPATPAKDGGGPAPEDGLAVRELRLLLESKTRELEHVTREMYDQCHKHEQQIGELEKKLLIEQAEKDRANMTRDQTRELLVQSKTKISELEDAAEKLRAKVSGLEDQNVKLVAELEQKNMMLQDSLHRYRMLEQNSAQKADRHTDALLKQTEERHNAKVAMMQQQIDNLRSELDDRQQDCRRLEARYGELQKSREALLIEQSETVQRLQDQLEDSQRQCSNLLSRTKAQGDFEQERLRLRSRINALEQEQSEMRQTIHDLTHRLEKSNAELELMDSIVHGQANGADASSGDRKQPNANVTAGYTFAQRNLIGSTPNNNNRGGDGDDDGDSRVVRLKNELRVCVTGQQEKRESIRQLEANLQAKDRELEQLKRDEGETLVQMNQYKEDAFRLASKCRILEQELEKLSVEGQGAKKDSDRSSVGGSAGTHRRRSSYDVRQEALEDKIFALQQAKLEADEQIELLEREKAQLTERCKTLDGEAGSCAALKLEVEKQKFLLADAQQECDRLKRLYIEVSGAKEELGRELSTLRAQDSAKQIAALQEQAVSLERALQLAELKASELSKLLDKEKTSHEELLKQVSCGMVASGQKKGGSVGGGGTGTASGNSCTKCIDGLTQISKLEIENLKLQSACSSQLREIGELKVQLNEQHATITELHNRLDLKAERDQLIDELKEKAAQFEQIIRNQISTNSSSATTSDSATSPIRQRVASRDQSVGTVDEAAADSGATSEDRSSATPIDQQDIRRQLRDQEQKVREEMAKAFAGQIKQIEERFRAQFARFEENIDTLKTELYDRVAELKVRNQEVEVLKCAIVTEREKMRELLAQKDADARALFDKQSELMGRYKAEVANGQKKVQFLERELQEKRELCASERQSMEKLIAQITAERKMFREREQEMNDRFQEVETEYQKSLDLVTEKYQSAKKTALNYKKYAEDKEQHMLKEYDRIKEGYNVALQKVQTRMKEALEGKEQHWREKIAKLEAEYESKLQHVRQKS
;
A
#
# COMPACT_ATOMS: atom_id res chain seq x y z
N MET A 1 -24.87 -45.89 -2.53
CA MET A 1 -25.61 -44.75 -1.95
C MET A 1 -25.02 -43.47 -2.50
N ASN A 2 -25.85 -42.44 -2.68
CA ASN A 2 -25.57 -40.99 -2.67
C ASN A 2 -24.46 -40.42 -3.58
N GLY A 3 -24.79 -39.36 -4.34
CA GLY A 3 -23.83 -38.39 -4.90
C GLY A 3 -23.47 -38.58 -6.38
N PRO A 4 -24.01 -37.77 -7.31
CA PRO A 4 -23.60 -37.76 -8.72
C PRO A 4 -22.42 -36.80 -8.98
N PRO A 5 -21.60 -37.05 -10.03
CA PRO A 5 -20.63 -36.08 -10.53
C PRO A 5 -21.31 -34.95 -11.33
N LEU A 6 -20.67 -33.77 -11.35
CA LEU A 6 -21.12 -32.61 -12.13
C LEU A 6 -20.97 -32.85 -13.64
N VAL A 7 -22.00 -32.50 -14.42
CA VAL A 7 -22.05 -32.63 -15.89
C VAL A 7 -21.71 -31.30 -16.55
N SER A 8 -21.02 -31.34 -17.69
CA SER A 8 -20.67 -30.16 -18.48
C SER A 8 -21.89 -29.54 -19.17
N ILE A 9 -22.16 -28.25 -18.95
CA ILE A 9 -23.32 -27.54 -19.50
C ILE A 9 -22.90 -26.73 -20.73
N PHE A 10 -22.48 -27.43 -21.79
CA PHE A 10 -22.29 -26.86 -23.14
C PHE A 10 -22.56 -27.91 -24.23
N ASN A 11 -23.75 -28.52 -24.21
CA ASN A 11 -24.24 -29.31 -25.36
C ASN A 11 -25.78 -29.46 -25.37
N ASP A 12 -26.50 -28.38 -25.67
CA ASP A 12 -27.94 -28.40 -25.93
C ASP A 12 -28.26 -27.86 -27.34
N GLY A 13 -28.23 -28.76 -28.32
CA GLY A 13 -28.66 -28.49 -29.69
C GLY A 13 -30.18 -28.52 -29.84
N VAL A 14 -30.88 -27.55 -29.24
CA VAL A 14 -32.35 -27.44 -29.36
C VAL A 14 -32.70 -26.70 -30.65
N SER A 15 -33.25 -27.43 -31.63
CA SER A 15 -33.83 -26.85 -32.84
C SER A 15 -35.07 -26.02 -32.51
N ILE A 16 -34.90 -24.70 -32.38
CA ILE A 16 -36.02 -23.76 -32.21
C ILE A 16 -36.80 -23.68 -33.52
N ASN A 17 -37.87 -24.48 -33.62
CA ASN A 17 -38.92 -24.26 -34.61
C ASN A 17 -39.61 -22.92 -34.29
N LEU A 18 -39.33 -21.90 -35.10
CA LEU A 18 -40.01 -20.62 -34.99
C LEU A 18 -41.49 -20.79 -35.38
N ASN A 19 -42.39 -20.68 -34.40
CA ASN A 19 -43.83 -20.68 -34.60
C ASN A 19 -44.29 -19.44 -35.38
N ARG A 20 -44.17 -19.52 -36.69
CA ARG A 20 -44.70 -18.55 -37.65
C ARG A 20 -46.20 -18.26 -37.41
N SER A 21 -46.94 -19.27 -36.94
CA SER A 21 -48.35 -19.25 -36.56
C SER A 21 -48.68 -18.50 -35.25
N GLU A 22 -47.69 -17.99 -34.53
CA GLU A 22 -47.89 -17.05 -33.40
C GLU A 22 -47.62 -15.62 -33.85
N ILE A 23 -46.55 -15.37 -34.61
CA ILE A 23 -46.24 -14.03 -35.17
C ILE A 23 -47.33 -13.57 -36.17
N GLU A 24 -47.81 -14.45 -37.05
CA GLU A 24 -48.91 -14.12 -37.97
C GLU A 24 -50.25 -13.91 -37.23
N ARG A 25 -50.41 -14.47 -36.03
CA ARG A 25 -51.61 -14.31 -35.19
C ARG A 25 -51.55 -13.03 -34.34
N GLN A 26 -50.37 -12.67 -33.88
CA GLN A 26 -50.10 -11.43 -33.16
C GLN A 26 -50.31 -10.21 -34.09
N ARG A 27 -49.80 -10.28 -35.33
CA ARG A 27 -50.05 -9.24 -36.34
C ARG A 27 -51.52 -9.11 -36.71
N ALA A 28 -52.25 -10.22 -36.81
CA ALA A 28 -53.69 -10.18 -37.07
C ALA A 28 -54.47 -9.55 -35.91
N ALA A 29 -54.03 -9.72 -34.67
CA ALA A 29 -54.61 -9.04 -33.51
C ALA A 29 -54.27 -7.54 -33.46
N GLU A 30 -53.05 -7.15 -33.85
CA GLU A 30 -52.65 -5.74 -34.01
C GLU A 30 -53.49 -5.05 -35.11
N GLU A 31 -53.73 -5.70 -36.25
CA GLU A 31 -54.56 -5.20 -37.35
C GLU A 31 -56.06 -5.14 -36.97
N GLU A 32 -56.56 -6.08 -36.16
CA GLU A 32 -57.92 -6.02 -35.59
C GLU A 32 -58.06 -4.91 -34.54
N GLU A 33 -57.03 -4.63 -33.74
CA GLU A 33 -57.01 -3.53 -32.78
C GLU A 33 -56.95 -2.15 -33.46
N GLU A 34 -56.14 -1.98 -34.51
CA GLU A 34 -56.12 -0.75 -35.32
C GLU A 34 -57.49 -0.48 -35.98
N LEU A 35 -58.15 -1.51 -36.53
CA LEU A 35 -59.49 -1.39 -37.09
C LEU A 35 -60.55 -1.06 -36.02
N ALA A 36 -60.44 -1.67 -34.83
CA ALA A 36 -61.32 -1.36 -33.70
C ALA A 36 -61.12 0.08 -33.19
N ASP A 37 -59.89 0.59 -33.15
CA ASP A 37 -59.61 1.97 -32.72
C ASP A 37 -59.98 3.01 -33.78
N HIS A 38 -59.80 2.69 -35.07
CA HIS A 38 -60.32 3.54 -36.15
C HIS A 38 -61.86 3.59 -36.15
N LYS A 39 -62.53 2.48 -35.81
CA LYS A 39 -63.99 2.45 -35.61
C LYS A 39 -64.40 3.24 -34.37
N ARG A 40 -63.69 3.13 -33.24
CA ARG A 40 -63.92 3.99 -32.05
C ARG A 40 -63.78 5.47 -32.39
N ARG A 41 -62.77 5.89 -33.16
CA ARG A 41 -62.64 7.28 -33.64
C ARG A 41 -63.81 7.70 -34.54
N GLN A 42 -64.33 6.82 -35.40
CA GLN A 42 -65.50 7.15 -36.22
C GLN A 42 -66.79 7.23 -35.38
N GLU A 43 -66.96 6.40 -34.36
CA GLU A 43 -68.10 6.48 -33.43
C GLU A 43 -68.00 7.70 -32.50
N GLN A 44 -66.79 8.08 -32.09
CA GLN A 44 -66.53 9.34 -31.38
C GLN A 44 -66.86 10.56 -32.25
N LEU A 45 -66.33 10.62 -33.48
CA LEU A 45 -66.65 11.70 -34.43
C LEU A 45 -68.14 11.74 -34.81
N ALA A 46 -68.82 10.59 -34.88
CA ALA A 46 -70.26 10.54 -35.09
C ALA A 46 -71.02 11.13 -33.90
N ASN A 47 -70.70 10.71 -32.67
CA ASN A 47 -71.30 11.29 -31.46
C ASN A 47 -70.98 12.79 -31.32
N GLU A 48 -69.76 13.23 -31.64
CA GLU A 48 -69.38 14.64 -31.63
C GLU A 48 -70.20 15.45 -32.65
N LEU A 49 -70.41 14.91 -33.86
CA LEU A 49 -71.27 15.55 -34.88
C LEU A 49 -72.77 15.50 -34.57
N GLU A 50 -73.24 14.50 -33.83
CA GLU A 50 -74.63 14.37 -33.38
C GLU A 50 -74.93 15.34 -32.23
N ASN A 51 -74.00 15.52 -31.28
CA ASN A 51 -74.17 16.43 -30.14
C ASN A 51 -73.80 17.91 -30.45
N ALA A 52 -73.05 18.21 -31.51
CA ALA A 52 -72.56 19.58 -31.82
C ALA A 52 -73.63 20.59 -32.32
N PHE A 53 -74.91 20.29 -32.12
CA PHE A 53 -76.03 21.18 -32.38
C PHE A 53 -77.09 21.17 -31.26
N ASP A 54 -76.97 20.30 -30.25
CA ASP A 54 -77.88 20.25 -29.09
C ASP A 54 -77.62 21.38 -28.09
N ASP A 55 -76.48 22.07 -28.18
CA ASP A 55 -76.08 23.23 -27.38
C ASP A 55 -76.63 24.58 -27.91
N LEU A 56 -77.64 24.54 -28.79
CA LEU A 56 -78.29 25.72 -29.36
C LEU A 56 -79.73 25.98 -28.87
N ASP A 57 -80.28 25.14 -27.97
CA ASP A 57 -81.52 25.48 -27.26
C ASP A 57 -81.27 26.56 -26.19
N CYS A 58 -82.05 27.63 -26.23
CA CYS A 58 -81.73 28.90 -25.56
C CYS A 58 -82.30 28.99 -24.13
N ASP A 59 -81.44 28.86 -23.10
CA ASP A 59 -81.80 29.11 -21.70
C ASP A 59 -81.64 30.60 -21.32
N ASP A 60 -82.59 31.42 -21.79
CA ASP A 60 -82.61 32.88 -21.63
C ASP A 60 -83.07 33.32 -20.22
N THR A 61 -82.27 33.01 -19.19
CA THR A 61 -82.64 33.18 -17.76
C THR A 61 -81.78 34.18 -16.95
N LEU A 62 -81.63 35.41 -17.45
CA LEU A 62 -81.08 36.54 -16.66
C LEU A 62 -82.06 37.70 -16.44
N ASN A 63 -83.11 37.44 -15.66
CA ASN A 63 -84.03 38.45 -15.18
C ASN A 63 -83.58 38.98 -13.80
N SER A 64 -83.28 40.28 -13.68
CA SER A 64 -82.99 40.93 -12.39
C SER A 64 -83.74 42.26 -12.22
N SER A 65 -84.87 42.17 -11.51
CA SER A 65 -85.58 43.25 -10.82
C SER A 65 -85.75 44.62 -11.49
N THR A 66 -86.95 44.89 -11.99
CA THR A 66 -87.66 46.16 -11.72
C THR A 66 -89.18 45.88 -11.59
N HIS A 67 -89.85 46.63 -10.71
CA HIS A 67 -91.22 46.39 -10.23
C HIS A 67 -92.30 47.15 -11.03
N HIS A 68 -93.50 46.54 -11.13
CA HIS A 68 -94.83 47.14 -11.44
C HIS A 68 -95.00 47.85 -12.80
N TYR A 69 -96.15 47.81 -13.49
CA TYR A 69 -97.55 47.58 -13.07
C TYR A 69 -98.28 46.53 -13.95
N SER A 70 -99.60 46.37 -13.75
CA SER A 70 -100.44 45.20 -14.12
C SER A 70 -101.36 45.38 -15.36
N ASP A 71 -102.16 44.33 -15.65
CA ASP A 71 -103.46 44.32 -16.39
C ASP A 71 -103.37 44.51 -17.94
N GLU A 72 -104.17 43.94 -18.86
CA GLU A 72 -105.38 43.06 -18.99
C GLU A 72 -105.15 42.15 -20.25
N GLU A 73 -105.77 40.99 -20.58
CA GLU A 73 -106.60 39.93 -19.93
C GLU A 73 -106.64 38.66 -20.86
N ASP A 74 -107.02 37.49 -20.31
CA ASP A 74 -107.71 36.29 -20.89
C ASP A 74 -107.25 35.38 -22.08
N ASP A 75 -106.81 34.15 -21.73
CA ASP A 75 -107.56 32.84 -21.77
C ASP A 75 -107.74 31.89 -23.02
N PHE A 76 -107.95 30.58 -22.70
CA PHE A 76 -108.46 29.39 -23.45
C PHE A 76 -107.76 28.74 -24.70
N ASP A 77 -106.93 27.72 -24.41
CA ASP A 77 -107.12 26.25 -24.67
C ASP A 77 -107.26 25.59 -26.09
N SER A 78 -106.60 24.42 -26.21
CA SER A 78 -106.89 23.20 -27.03
C SER A 78 -106.98 23.19 -28.58
N GLY A 79 -106.30 22.21 -29.22
CA GLY A 79 -106.75 21.65 -30.51
C GLY A 79 -105.71 20.96 -31.43
N CYS A 80 -105.59 19.63 -31.36
CA CYS A 80 -104.70 18.76 -32.16
C CYS A 80 -104.72 18.89 -33.71
N ASP A 81 -103.54 18.57 -34.29
CA ASP A 81 -103.30 17.85 -35.56
C ASP A 81 -103.83 18.38 -36.92
N GLY A 82 -102.92 19.03 -37.64
CA GLY A 82 -102.27 18.34 -38.77
C GLY A 82 -103.02 18.22 -40.11
N LYS A 83 -102.78 19.16 -41.04
CA LYS A 83 -102.90 18.89 -42.47
C LYS A 83 -101.97 19.74 -43.34
N ARG A 84 -101.51 19.13 -44.45
CA ARG A 84 -100.66 19.76 -45.47
C ARG A 84 -101.36 20.91 -46.19
N THR A 85 -100.57 21.93 -46.53
CA THR A 85 -100.66 22.81 -47.71
C THR A 85 -102.03 23.38 -48.10
N LEU A 86 -102.10 24.70 -48.18
CA LEU A 86 -102.23 25.45 -49.45
C LEU A 86 -101.98 26.97 -49.17
N PRO A 87 -101.70 27.80 -50.20
CA PRO A 87 -101.76 29.28 -50.13
C PRO A 87 -103.27 29.72 -50.13
N PRO A 88 -103.69 31.01 -50.25
CA PRO A 88 -102.98 32.18 -50.81
C PRO A 88 -103.34 33.56 -50.19
N ALA A 89 -103.02 34.63 -50.94
CA ALA A 89 -103.71 35.94 -51.00
C ALA A 89 -103.82 36.78 -49.71
N SER A 90 -103.44 38.06 -49.74
CA SER A 90 -104.22 39.09 -50.44
C SER A 90 -103.31 40.27 -50.83
N VAL A 91 -103.30 40.77 -52.08
CA VAL A 91 -104.34 41.50 -52.87
C VAL A 91 -104.31 43.02 -52.59
N PRO A 92 -104.30 43.89 -53.64
CA PRO A 92 -104.02 45.33 -53.52
C PRO A 92 -105.34 46.14 -53.32
N PRO A 93 -105.44 47.48 -53.60
CA PRO A 93 -105.51 48.01 -54.99
C PRO A 93 -105.03 49.50 -55.06
N PRO A 94 -105.52 50.40 -55.96
CA PRO A 94 -106.12 50.24 -57.30
C PRO A 94 -105.45 51.11 -58.40
N ARG A 95 -105.53 50.66 -59.66
CA ARG A 95 -106.36 51.33 -60.68
C ARG A 95 -106.60 50.41 -61.88
N MET A 96 -107.71 50.61 -62.57
CA MET A 96 -108.26 49.66 -63.55
C MET A 96 -107.85 49.96 -64.99
N GLN A 97 -107.89 48.92 -65.82
CA GLN A 97 -108.01 49.04 -67.28
C GLN A 97 -109.34 49.69 -67.65
N SER A 98 -109.35 50.60 -68.63
CA SER A 98 -110.53 50.90 -69.46
C SER A 98 -110.13 51.60 -70.76
N ASN A 99 -110.87 51.32 -71.82
CA ASN A 99 -110.68 51.82 -73.19
C ASN A 99 -110.90 53.34 -73.33
N GLY A 100 -110.26 53.97 -74.34
CA GLY A 100 -110.87 55.15 -75.00
C GLY A 100 -109.95 56.23 -75.57
N MET A 101 -109.60 56.09 -76.86
CA MET A 101 -109.56 57.13 -77.93
C MET A 101 -109.03 58.58 -77.72
N MET A 102 -108.49 59.14 -78.83
CA MET A 102 -108.33 60.57 -79.20
C MET A 102 -107.11 61.40 -78.70
N ASN A 103 -106.05 61.34 -79.53
CA ASN A 103 -105.56 62.44 -80.40
C ASN A 103 -104.91 63.77 -79.88
N LEU A 104 -103.79 64.09 -80.57
CA LEU A 104 -103.21 65.43 -80.89
C LEU A 104 -102.60 66.23 -79.72
N PHE A 105 -101.58 67.08 -79.89
CA PHE A 105 -100.86 67.56 -81.11
C PHE A 105 -99.42 67.99 -80.73
N ASP A 106 -98.42 67.82 -81.63
CA ASP A 106 -97.36 68.82 -81.82
C ASP A 106 -96.73 68.73 -83.24
N HIS A 107 -95.92 69.72 -83.61
CA HIS A 107 -95.35 70.06 -84.92
C HIS A 107 -94.18 69.13 -85.38
N ALA A 108 -93.78 69.02 -86.66
CA ALA A 108 -94.25 69.46 -88.00
C ALA A 108 -93.33 68.80 -89.09
N PRO A 109 -93.46 69.02 -90.43
CA PRO A 109 -94.49 69.70 -91.26
C PRO A 109 -95.21 68.65 -92.18
N ALA A 110 -95.43 68.69 -93.52
CA ALA A 110 -95.15 69.60 -94.64
C ALA A 110 -95.98 69.33 -95.93
N THR A 111 -96.11 70.34 -96.81
CA THR A 111 -96.46 70.27 -98.26
C THR A 111 -97.87 69.79 -98.70
N PRO A 112 -98.40 70.20 -99.89
CA PRO A 112 -99.82 70.63 -99.96
C PRO A 112 -100.66 70.15 -101.18
N ALA A 113 -101.89 70.73 -101.27
CA ALA A 113 -102.89 70.70 -102.37
C ALA A 113 -103.94 69.55 -102.32
N LYS A 114 -105.20 69.69 -102.77
CA LYS A 114 -105.86 70.75 -103.60
C LYS A 114 -107.41 70.72 -103.48
N ASP A 115 -108.09 71.85 -103.78
CA ASP A 115 -109.54 72.08 -104.15
C ASP A 115 -110.69 71.34 -103.40
N GLY A 116 -111.88 71.90 -103.10
CA GLY A 116 -112.42 73.28 -103.21
C GLY A 116 -113.97 73.33 -103.09
N GLY A 117 -114.56 74.47 -102.69
CA GLY A 117 -116.02 74.76 -102.81
C GLY A 117 -116.88 74.81 -101.53
N GLY A 118 -117.90 75.68 -101.51
CA GLY A 118 -119.01 75.79 -100.52
C GLY A 118 -120.27 76.34 -101.22
N PRO A 119 -121.24 77.06 -100.59
CA PRO A 119 -121.47 77.34 -99.15
C PRO A 119 -122.98 77.30 -98.72
N ALA A 120 -123.31 77.88 -97.54
CA ALA A 120 -124.61 78.50 -97.17
C ALA A 120 -125.72 77.62 -96.47
N PRO A 121 -126.81 78.19 -95.87
CA PRO A 121 -127.02 78.05 -94.40
C PRO A 121 -128.50 77.88 -93.88
N GLU A 122 -128.70 77.65 -92.57
CA GLU A 122 -129.68 78.33 -91.66
C GLU A 122 -129.64 77.80 -90.18
N ASP A 123 -130.61 78.18 -89.33
CA ASP A 123 -130.89 77.75 -87.94
C ASP A 123 -129.91 78.12 -86.79
N GLY A 124 -129.90 79.40 -86.40
CA GLY A 124 -129.07 79.94 -85.31
C GLY A 124 -129.57 79.77 -83.86
N LEU A 125 -130.77 79.23 -83.60
CA LEU A 125 -131.31 79.12 -82.22
C LEU A 125 -130.72 77.94 -81.44
N ALA A 126 -130.67 76.75 -82.04
CA ALA A 126 -130.02 75.57 -81.44
C ALA A 126 -128.55 75.84 -81.07
N VAL A 127 -127.86 76.67 -81.86
CA VAL A 127 -126.46 77.10 -81.63
C VAL A 127 -126.27 77.77 -80.27
N ARG A 128 -127.26 78.50 -79.74
CA ARG A 128 -127.13 79.17 -78.42
C ARG A 128 -127.24 78.18 -77.26
N GLU A 129 -128.16 77.25 -77.34
CA GLU A 129 -128.35 76.21 -76.31
C GLU A 129 -127.18 75.23 -76.30
N LEU A 130 -126.71 74.82 -77.49
CA LEU A 130 -125.47 74.04 -77.65
C LEU A 130 -124.24 74.75 -77.07
N ARG A 131 -124.11 76.09 -77.21
CA ARG A 131 -122.99 76.84 -76.58
C ARG A 131 -123.03 76.78 -75.06
N LEU A 132 -124.20 76.96 -74.43
CA LEU A 132 -124.32 76.91 -72.97
C LEU A 132 -124.08 75.49 -72.43
N LEU A 133 -124.57 74.46 -73.13
CA LEU A 133 -124.30 73.07 -72.78
C LEU A 133 -122.81 72.72 -72.95
N LEU A 134 -122.19 73.19 -74.03
CA LEU A 134 -120.76 72.98 -74.30
C LEU A 134 -119.91 73.72 -73.26
N GLU A 135 -120.25 74.95 -72.88
CA GLU A 135 -119.54 75.69 -71.82
C GLU A 135 -119.70 75.03 -70.44
N SER A 136 -120.89 74.47 -70.11
CA SER A 136 -121.05 73.62 -68.91
C SER A 136 -120.13 72.41 -68.97
N LYS A 137 -120.10 71.70 -70.11
CA LYS A 137 -119.27 70.51 -70.29
C LYS A 137 -117.77 70.83 -70.32
N THR A 138 -117.35 72.00 -70.81
CA THR A 138 -115.98 72.49 -70.68
C THR A 138 -115.61 72.73 -69.22
N ARG A 139 -116.48 73.37 -68.42
CA ARG A 139 -116.23 73.58 -66.98
C ARG A 139 -116.22 72.27 -66.19
N GLU A 140 -117.07 71.31 -66.54
CA GLU A 140 -117.05 69.94 -65.98
C GLU A 140 -115.74 69.21 -66.35
N LEU A 141 -115.30 69.27 -67.60
CA LEU A 141 -114.03 68.70 -68.04
C LEU A 141 -112.85 69.36 -67.31
N GLU A 142 -112.81 70.68 -67.23
CA GLU A 142 -111.78 71.40 -66.46
C GLU A 142 -111.79 71.02 -64.97
N HIS A 143 -112.96 70.79 -64.36
CA HIS A 143 -113.07 70.33 -62.98
C HIS A 143 -112.42 68.95 -62.83
N VAL A 144 -112.82 67.99 -63.67
CA VAL A 144 -112.27 66.63 -63.67
C VAL A 144 -110.76 66.64 -64.00
N THR A 145 -110.29 67.49 -64.90
CA THR A 145 -108.85 67.64 -65.19
C THR A 145 -108.08 68.18 -63.98
N ARG A 146 -108.62 69.17 -63.25
CA ARG A 146 -108.00 69.65 -62.00
C ARG A 146 -108.01 68.58 -60.91
N GLU A 147 -109.12 67.87 -60.71
CA GLU A 147 -109.21 66.78 -59.73
C GLU A 147 -108.25 65.63 -60.05
N MET A 148 -108.09 65.29 -61.33
CA MET A 148 -107.11 64.29 -61.78
C MET A 148 -105.68 64.78 -61.59
N TYR A 149 -105.38 66.06 -61.87
CA TYR A 149 -104.06 66.65 -61.62
C TYR A 149 -103.72 66.65 -60.12
N ASP A 150 -104.66 67.08 -59.27
CA ASP A 150 -104.51 67.08 -57.82
C ASP A 150 -104.36 65.66 -57.24
N GLN A 151 -105.06 64.66 -57.81
CA GLN A 151 -104.86 63.25 -57.46
C GLN A 151 -103.47 62.75 -57.89
N CYS A 152 -103.05 63.02 -59.12
CA CYS A 152 -101.72 62.66 -59.61
C CYS A 152 -100.61 63.28 -58.76
N HIS A 153 -100.69 64.58 -58.46
CA HIS A 153 -99.68 65.24 -57.64
C HIS A 153 -99.67 64.77 -56.18
N LYS A 154 -100.84 64.41 -55.59
CA LYS A 154 -100.89 63.75 -54.28
C LYS A 154 -100.24 62.36 -54.31
N HIS A 155 -100.45 61.57 -55.36
CA HIS A 155 -99.79 60.28 -55.53
C HIS A 155 -98.28 60.41 -55.78
N GLU A 156 -97.85 61.42 -56.54
CA GLU A 156 -96.44 61.75 -56.76
C GLU A 156 -95.74 62.17 -55.45
N GLN A 157 -96.40 62.99 -54.62
CA GLN A 157 -95.94 63.32 -53.27
C GLN A 157 -95.86 62.07 -52.38
N GLN A 158 -96.87 61.19 -52.40
CA GLN A 158 -96.86 59.91 -51.66
C GLN A 158 -95.73 58.98 -52.10
N ILE A 159 -95.47 58.87 -53.42
CA ILE A 159 -94.35 58.10 -53.96
C ILE A 159 -93.03 58.69 -53.47
N GLY A 160 -92.83 60.01 -53.60
CA GLY A 160 -91.63 60.70 -53.12
C GLY A 160 -91.46 60.72 -51.59
N GLU A 161 -92.49 60.40 -50.80
CA GLU A 161 -92.39 60.10 -49.36
C GLU A 161 -92.00 58.65 -49.08
N LEU A 162 -92.57 57.69 -49.83
CA LEU A 162 -92.26 56.27 -49.72
C LEU A 162 -90.82 55.96 -50.18
N GLU A 163 -90.35 56.61 -51.24
CA GLU A 163 -88.96 56.53 -51.72
C GLU A 163 -87.97 57.04 -50.66
N LYS A 164 -88.28 58.15 -49.97
CA LYS A 164 -87.46 58.68 -48.88
C LYS A 164 -87.42 57.72 -47.69
N LYS A 165 -88.56 57.12 -47.32
CA LYS A 165 -88.62 56.10 -46.27
C LYS A 165 -87.77 54.89 -46.65
N LEU A 166 -87.94 54.35 -47.86
CA LEU A 166 -87.17 53.21 -48.36
C LEU A 166 -85.66 53.50 -48.40
N LEU A 167 -85.24 54.72 -48.73
CA LEU A 167 -83.84 55.13 -48.70
C LEU A 167 -83.27 55.19 -47.27
N ILE A 168 -84.07 55.66 -46.29
CA ILE A 168 -83.68 55.67 -44.86
C ILE A 168 -83.57 54.24 -44.33
N GLU A 169 -84.58 53.40 -44.56
CA GLU A 169 -84.61 51.98 -44.17
C GLU A 169 -83.41 51.21 -44.75
N GLN A 170 -83.09 51.42 -46.03
CA GLN A 170 -81.92 50.81 -46.66
C GLN A 170 -80.60 51.31 -46.02
N ALA A 171 -80.50 52.61 -45.71
CA ALA A 171 -79.35 53.17 -44.97
C ALA A 171 -79.29 52.74 -43.49
N GLU A 172 -80.37 52.23 -42.90
CA GLU A 172 -80.40 51.66 -41.54
C GLU A 172 -80.04 50.19 -41.54
N LYS A 173 -80.56 49.43 -42.51
CA LYS A 173 -80.11 48.07 -42.83
C LYS A 173 -78.61 48.01 -43.13
N ASP A 174 -78.07 48.95 -43.90
CA ASP A 174 -76.63 48.96 -44.22
C ASP A 174 -75.77 49.35 -43.02
N ARG A 175 -76.24 50.28 -42.17
CA ARG A 175 -75.61 50.55 -40.86
C ARG A 175 -75.64 49.31 -39.96
N ALA A 176 -76.76 48.59 -39.88
CA ALA A 176 -76.89 47.37 -39.09
C ALA A 176 -75.99 46.23 -39.60
N ASN A 177 -75.87 46.06 -40.92
CA ASN A 177 -74.91 45.12 -41.53
C ASN A 177 -73.47 45.47 -41.13
N MET A 178 -73.05 46.74 -41.27
CA MET A 178 -71.70 47.16 -40.89
C MET A 178 -71.40 46.91 -39.40
N THR A 179 -72.35 47.22 -38.51
CA THR A 179 -72.18 46.94 -37.07
C THR A 179 -72.10 45.44 -36.78
N ARG A 180 -72.94 44.61 -37.42
CA ARG A 180 -72.88 43.14 -37.29
C ARG A 180 -71.54 42.59 -37.76
N ASP A 181 -71.01 43.08 -38.87
CA ASP A 181 -69.79 42.56 -39.44
C ASP A 181 -68.55 43.01 -38.64
N GLN A 182 -68.59 44.22 -38.05
CA GLN A 182 -67.62 44.68 -37.05
C GLN A 182 -67.65 43.84 -35.76
N THR A 183 -68.82 43.55 -35.19
CA THR A 183 -68.91 42.72 -33.97
C THR A 183 -68.52 41.26 -34.25
N ARG A 184 -68.82 40.74 -35.46
CA ARG A 184 -68.31 39.44 -35.92
C ARG A 184 -66.79 39.43 -36.04
N GLU A 185 -66.18 40.48 -36.58
CA GLU A 185 -64.71 40.56 -36.68
C GLU A 185 -64.07 40.60 -35.28
N LEU A 186 -64.58 41.43 -34.37
CA LEU A 186 -64.11 41.48 -32.97
C LEU A 186 -64.29 40.14 -32.24
N LEU A 187 -65.39 39.41 -32.49
CA LEU A 187 -65.60 38.07 -31.94
C LEU A 187 -64.58 37.06 -32.49
N VAL A 188 -64.24 37.12 -33.79
CA VAL A 188 -63.20 36.28 -34.39
C VAL A 188 -61.82 36.63 -33.81
N GLN A 189 -61.46 37.91 -33.75
CA GLN A 189 -60.19 38.37 -33.14
C GLN A 189 -60.08 37.97 -31.65
N SER A 190 -61.21 37.99 -30.92
CA SER A 190 -61.28 37.51 -29.54
C SER A 190 -61.07 35.99 -29.47
N LYS A 191 -61.80 35.20 -30.28
CA LYS A 191 -61.66 33.73 -30.31
C LYS A 191 -60.26 33.27 -30.74
N THR A 192 -59.63 33.91 -31.73
CA THR A 192 -58.24 33.57 -32.10
C THR A 192 -57.27 33.90 -30.97
N LYS A 193 -57.43 35.05 -30.29
CA LYS A 193 -56.58 35.43 -29.16
C LYS A 193 -56.77 34.54 -27.92
N ILE A 194 -57.99 34.05 -27.69
CA ILE A 194 -58.26 33.03 -26.65
C ILE A 194 -57.53 31.73 -27.01
N SER A 195 -57.70 31.23 -28.24
CA SER A 195 -57.00 30.03 -28.72
C SER A 195 -55.48 30.16 -28.65
N GLU A 196 -54.88 31.30 -29.02
CA GLU A 196 -53.45 31.56 -28.87
C GLU A 196 -52.96 31.51 -27.40
N LEU A 197 -53.78 31.98 -26.46
CA LEU A 197 -53.49 31.95 -25.03
C LEU A 197 -53.68 30.55 -24.42
N GLU A 198 -54.64 29.78 -24.92
CA GLU A 198 -54.85 28.38 -24.55
C GLU A 198 -53.69 27.50 -25.05
N ASP A 199 -53.29 27.68 -26.31
CA ASP A 199 -52.07 27.10 -26.92
C ASP A 199 -50.83 27.40 -26.07
N ALA A 200 -50.67 28.66 -25.64
CA ALA A 200 -49.55 29.08 -24.79
C ALA A 200 -49.63 28.48 -23.39
N ALA A 201 -50.82 28.40 -22.79
CA ALA A 201 -51.05 27.79 -21.49
C ALA A 201 -50.78 26.28 -21.52
N GLU A 202 -51.17 25.57 -22.57
CA GLU A 202 -50.88 24.14 -22.73
C GLU A 202 -49.38 23.88 -22.94
N LYS A 203 -48.70 24.67 -23.78
CA LYS A 203 -47.23 24.60 -23.94
C LYS A 203 -46.50 24.88 -22.62
N LEU A 204 -47.03 25.74 -21.76
CA LEU A 204 -46.52 25.95 -20.41
C LEU A 204 -46.82 24.78 -19.46
N ARG A 205 -48.03 24.20 -19.47
CA ARG A 205 -48.40 23.00 -18.67
C ARG A 205 -47.51 21.81 -19.04
N ALA A 206 -47.33 21.53 -20.33
CA ALA A 206 -46.45 20.47 -20.83
C ALA A 206 -44.99 20.69 -20.39
N LYS A 207 -44.52 21.94 -20.38
CA LYS A 207 -43.18 22.29 -19.88
C LYS A 207 -43.06 22.14 -18.36
N VAL A 208 -44.09 22.46 -17.59
CA VAL A 208 -44.12 22.24 -16.13
C VAL A 208 -44.08 20.73 -15.83
N SER A 209 -44.96 19.94 -16.44
CA SER A 209 -44.96 18.48 -16.31
C SER A 209 -43.60 17.88 -16.68
N GLY A 210 -43.01 18.29 -17.81
CA GLY A 210 -41.67 17.84 -18.22
C GLY A 210 -40.52 18.23 -17.27
N LEU A 211 -40.68 19.30 -16.48
CA LEU A 211 -39.74 19.69 -15.42
C LEU A 211 -40.00 18.94 -14.11
N GLU A 212 -41.26 18.65 -13.78
CA GLU A 212 -41.64 17.80 -12.64
C GLU A 212 -41.10 16.38 -12.83
N ASP A 213 -41.25 15.82 -14.03
CA ASP A 213 -40.69 14.54 -14.46
C ASP A 213 -39.16 14.48 -14.32
N GLN A 214 -38.46 15.57 -14.65
CA GLN A 214 -37.01 15.69 -14.48
C GLN A 214 -36.63 15.80 -12.99
N ASN A 215 -37.41 16.53 -12.20
CA ASN A 215 -37.19 16.68 -10.76
C ASN A 215 -37.38 15.34 -10.03
N VAL A 216 -38.42 14.56 -10.36
CA VAL A 216 -38.63 13.20 -9.83
C VAL A 216 -37.45 12.28 -10.17
N LYS A 217 -36.93 12.33 -11.40
CA LYS A 217 -35.75 11.55 -11.82
C LYS A 217 -34.50 11.97 -11.02
N LEU A 218 -34.26 13.27 -10.86
CA LEU A 218 -33.13 13.80 -10.06
C LEU A 218 -33.24 13.45 -8.57
N VAL A 219 -34.45 13.43 -7.99
CA VAL A 219 -34.67 12.97 -6.61
C VAL A 219 -34.35 11.48 -6.47
N ALA A 220 -34.83 10.63 -7.39
CA ALA A 220 -34.54 9.20 -7.37
C ALA A 220 -33.03 8.90 -7.55
N GLU A 221 -32.34 9.65 -8.41
CA GLU A 221 -30.88 9.58 -8.54
C GLU A 221 -30.17 9.99 -7.23
N LEU A 222 -30.61 11.08 -6.59
CA LEU A 222 -30.06 11.58 -5.33
C LEU A 222 -30.25 10.57 -4.20
N GLU A 223 -31.43 9.96 -4.09
CA GLU A 223 -31.70 8.86 -3.14
C GLU A 223 -30.80 7.65 -3.40
N GLN A 224 -30.61 7.25 -4.67
CA GLN A 224 -29.67 6.19 -5.04
C GLN A 224 -28.23 6.54 -4.62
N LYS A 225 -27.76 7.77 -4.88
CA LYS A 225 -26.41 8.20 -4.46
C LYS A 225 -26.27 8.25 -2.94
N ASN A 226 -27.30 8.68 -2.22
CA ASN A 226 -27.33 8.66 -0.75
C ASN A 226 -27.26 7.22 -0.20
N MET A 227 -27.98 6.27 -0.80
CA MET A 227 -27.90 4.86 -0.43
C MET A 227 -26.47 4.32 -0.64
N MET A 228 -25.89 4.55 -1.83
CA MET A 228 -24.50 4.19 -2.15
C MET A 228 -23.49 4.81 -1.18
N LEU A 229 -23.71 6.06 -0.74
CA LEU A 229 -22.86 6.77 0.20
C LEU A 229 -22.96 6.17 1.61
N GLN A 230 -24.17 5.85 2.10
CA GLN A 230 -24.35 5.17 3.38
C GLN A 230 -23.70 3.79 3.38
N ASP A 231 -23.85 3.03 2.30
CA ASP A 231 -23.23 1.72 2.12
C ASP A 231 -21.69 1.82 2.12
N SER A 232 -21.15 2.84 1.45
CA SER A 232 -19.71 3.15 1.43
C SER A 232 -19.18 3.57 2.81
N LEU A 233 -19.94 4.37 3.57
CA LEU A 233 -19.60 4.77 4.94
C LEU A 233 -19.66 3.59 5.92
N HIS A 234 -20.61 2.66 5.74
CA HIS A 234 -20.67 1.43 6.52
C HIS A 234 -19.46 0.54 6.24
N ARG A 235 -19.13 0.31 4.96
CA ARG A 235 -17.92 -0.42 4.55
C ARG A 235 -16.63 0.24 5.05
N TYR A 236 -16.55 1.57 5.05
CA TYR A 236 -15.42 2.32 5.61
C TYR A 236 -15.25 2.05 7.11
N ARG A 237 -16.31 2.22 7.92
CA ARG A 237 -16.28 1.92 9.38
C ARG A 237 -15.88 0.47 9.67
N MET A 238 -16.38 -0.48 8.88
CA MET A 238 -16.01 -1.90 9.00
C MET A 238 -14.53 -2.14 8.66
N LEU A 239 -13.98 -1.46 7.66
CA LEU A 239 -12.56 -1.53 7.32
C LEU A 239 -11.69 -0.86 8.40
N GLU A 240 -12.08 0.30 8.90
CA GLU A 240 -11.41 1.08 9.94
C GLU A 240 -11.31 0.30 11.27
N GLN A 241 -12.41 -0.33 11.69
CA GLN A 241 -12.40 -1.27 12.83
C GLN A 241 -11.54 -2.51 12.57
N ASN A 242 -11.52 -3.02 11.33
CA ASN A 242 -10.71 -4.18 10.97
C ASN A 242 -9.21 -3.85 10.90
N SER A 243 -8.84 -2.64 10.48
CA SER A 243 -7.46 -2.15 10.47
C SER A 243 -6.96 -1.85 11.87
N ALA A 244 -7.77 -1.23 12.74
CA ALA A 244 -7.43 -1.05 14.15
C ALA A 244 -7.15 -2.41 14.82
N GLN A 245 -8.10 -3.36 14.74
CA GLN A 245 -7.90 -4.71 15.29
C GLN A 245 -6.76 -5.51 14.62
N LYS A 246 -6.24 -5.10 13.46
CA LYS A 246 -5.05 -5.69 12.83
C LYS A 246 -3.77 -5.03 13.34
N ALA A 247 -3.78 -3.71 13.55
CA ALA A 247 -2.72 -2.98 14.22
C ALA A 247 -2.53 -3.50 15.65
N ASP A 248 -3.62 -3.60 16.44
CA ASP A 248 -3.63 -4.12 17.81
C ASP A 248 -3.00 -5.52 17.88
N ARG A 249 -3.48 -6.46 17.05
CA ARG A 249 -2.94 -7.83 16.97
C ARG A 249 -1.48 -7.87 16.50
N HIS A 250 -1.03 -6.91 15.70
CA HIS A 250 0.36 -6.80 15.27
C HIS A 250 1.25 -6.23 16.39
N THR A 251 0.78 -5.22 17.14
CA THR A 251 1.48 -4.72 18.33
C THR A 251 1.55 -5.77 19.43
N ASP A 252 0.48 -6.52 19.69
CA ASP A 252 0.46 -7.64 20.63
C ASP A 252 1.45 -8.74 20.22
N ALA A 253 1.48 -9.10 18.94
CA ALA A 253 2.42 -10.09 18.42
C ALA A 253 3.88 -9.62 18.54
N LEU A 254 4.14 -8.33 18.30
CA LEU A 254 5.48 -7.74 18.45
C LEU A 254 5.90 -7.68 19.92
N LEU A 255 5.01 -7.21 20.81
CA LEU A 255 5.22 -7.19 22.26
C LEU A 255 5.55 -8.60 22.76
N LYS A 256 4.69 -9.58 22.46
CA LYS A 256 4.91 -10.99 22.83
C LYS A 256 6.24 -11.53 22.30
N GLN A 257 6.63 -11.19 21.06
CA GLN A 257 7.95 -11.60 20.53
C GLN A 257 9.12 -10.92 21.26
N THR A 258 8.96 -9.68 21.75
CA THR A 258 9.97 -9.02 22.59
C THR A 258 10.02 -9.58 24.01
N GLU A 259 8.88 -9.94 24.61
CA GLU A 259 8.78 -10.63 25.89
C GLU A 259 9.41 -12.02 25.82
N GLU A 260 9.08 -12.83 24.79
CA GLU A 260 9.69 -14.15 24.56
C GLU A 260 11.22 -14.05 24.41
N ARG A 261 11.74 -13.05 23.68
CA ARG A 261 13.19 -12.79 23.61
C ARG A 261 13.79 -12.30 24.92
N HIS A 262 13.06 -11.52 25.73
CA HIS A 262 13.54 -11.08 27.04
C HIS A 262 13.60 -12.26 28.01
N ASN A 263 12.53 -13.04 28.10
CA ASN A 263 12.42 -14.24 28.92
C ASN A 263 13.49 -15.28 28.54
N ALA A 264 13.77 -15.48 27.24
CA ALA A 264 14.88 -16.33 26.80
C ALA A 264 16.25 -15.82 27.27
N LYS A 265 16.51 -14.50 27.22
CA LYS A 265 17.75 -13.90 27.76
C LYS A 265 17.85 -14.06 29.28
N VAL A 266 16.75 -13.82 30.00
CA VAL A 266 16.69 -14.01 31.46
C VAL A 266 16.94 -15.48 31.82
N ALA A 267 16.37 -16.44 31.10
CA ALA A 267 16.63 -17.86 31.29
C ALA A 267 18.11 -18.23 31.03
N MET A 268 18.74 -17.68 29.98
CA MET A 268 20.17 -17.88 29.73
C MET A 268 21.05 -17.27 30.82
N MET A 269 20.74 -16.06 31.30
CA MET A 269 21.47 -15.43 32.40
C MET A 269 21.28 -16.19 33.72
N GLN A 270 20.07 -16.69 33.99
CA GLN A 270 19.80 -17.51 35.16
C GLN A 270 20.56 -18.84 35.10
N GLN A 271 20.61 -19.51 33.94
CA GLN A 271 21.43 -20.70 33.74
C GLN A 271 22.93 -20.42 33.93
N GLN A 272 23.44 -19.27 33.47
CA GLN A 272 24.83 -18.86 33.74
C GLN A 272 25.09 -18.64 35.23
N ILE A 273 24.15 -17.99 35.94
CA ILE A 273 24.22 -17.80 37.40
C ILE A 273 24.21 -19.14 38.14
N ASP A 274 23.37 -20.10 37.74
CA ASP A 274 23.25 -21.40 38.40
C ASP A 274 24.42 -22.33 38.08
N ASN A 275 24.99 -22.26 36.88
CA ASN A 275 26.27 -22.91 36.56
C ASN A 275 27.40 -22.36 37.44
N LEU A 276 27.52 -21.03 37.56
CA LEU A 276 28.54 -20.38 38.40
C LEU A 276 28.35 -20.66 39.90
N ARG A 277 27.10 -20.87 40.35
CA ARG A 277 26.79 -21.35 41.71
C ARG A 277 27.28 -22.79 41.90
N SER A 278 27.00 -23.69 40.97
CA SER A 278 27.49 -25.08 41.02
C SER A 278 29.02 -25.13 41.06
N GLU A 279 29.70 -24.38 40.18
CA GLU A 279 31.17 -24.29 40.19
C GLU A 279 31.70 -23.72 41.52
N LEU A 280 31.02 -22.74 42.12
CA LEU A 280 31.41 -22.18 43.41
C LEU A 280 31.22 -23.18 44.56
N ASP A 281 30.13 -23.96 44.55
CA ASP A 281 29.85 -24.98 45.58
C ASP A 281 30.78 -26.19 45.45
N ASP A 282 31.09 -26.63 44.23
CA ASP A 282 32.12 -27.65 43.95
C ASP A 282 33.48 -27.21 44.51
N ARG A 283 33.89 -25.97 44.24
CA ARG A 283 35.16 -25.41 44.76
C ARG A 283 35.14 -25.26 46.29
N GLN A 284 34.02 -24.87 46.89
CA GLN A 284 33.87 -24.89 48.36
C GLN A 284 34.00 -26.31 48.92
N GLN A 285 33.42 -27.31 48.28
CA GLN A 285 33.51 -28.71 48.72
C GLN A 285 34.95 -29.22 48.60
N ASP A 286 35.68 -28.85 47.54
CA ASP A 286 37.09 -29.20 47.39
C ASP A 286 37.99 -28.48 48.40
N CYS A 287 37.73 -27.21 48.73
CA CYS A 287 38.40 -26.51 49.82
C CYS A 287 38.18 -27.25 51.16
N ARG A 288 36.92 -27.56 51.52
CA ARG A 288 36.59 -28.32 52.75
C ARG A 288 37.29 -29.70 52.78
N ARG A 289 37.40 -30.37 51.63
CA ARG A 289 38.08 -31.67 51.48
C ARG A 289 39.59 -31.56 51.69
N LEU A 290 40.21 -30.49 51.17
CA LEU A 290 41.63 -30.20 51.37
C LEU A 290 41.93 -29.77 52.81
N GLU A 291 41.07 -28.96 53.43
CA GLU A 291 41.14 -28.57 54.84
C GLU A 291 41.05 -29.79 55.77
N ALA A 292 40.09 -30.69 55.53
CA ALA A 292 39.96 -31.93 56.28
C ALA A 292 41.21 -32.81 56.17
N ARG A 293 41.70 -33.04 54.94
CA ARG A 293 42.93 -33.82 54.69
C ARG A 293 44.18 -33.17 55.29
N TYR A 294 44.26 -31.84 55.29
CA TYR A 294 45.34 -31.10 55.96
C TYR A 294 45.28 -31.29 57.48
N GLY A 295 44.09 -31.21 58.08
CA GLY A 295 43.88 -31.48 59.50
C GLY A 295 44.19 -32.93 59.91
N GLU A 296 43.89 -33.91 59.06
CA GLU A 296 44.30 -35.31 59.24
C GLU A 296 45.83 -35.47 59.17
N LEU A 297 46.48 -34.85 58.18
CA LEU A 297 47.93 -34.89 58.02
C LEU A 297 48.65 -34.17 59.18
N GLN A 298 48.08 -33.08 59.69
CA GLN A 298 48.58 -32.40 60.88
C GLN A 298 48.47 -33.29 62.12
N LYS A 299 47.31 -33.91 62.37
CA LYS A 299 47.14 -34.86 63.50
C LYS A 299 48.08 -36.06 63.39
N SER A 300 48.30 -36.58 62.18
CA SER A 300 49.28 -37.65 61.92
C SER A 300 50.71 -37.21 62.24
N ARG A 301 51.10 -35.98 61.87
CA ARG A 301 52.40 -35.40 62.23
C ARG A 301 52.53 -35.18 63.73
N GLU A 302 51.48 -34.72 64.41
CA GLU A 302 51.46 -34.52 65.86
C GLU A 302 51.59 -35.87 66.60
N ALA A 303 50.86 -36.90 66.17
CA ALA A 303 50.99 -38.26 66.70
C ALA A 303 52.41 -38.83 66.48
N LEU A 304 52.99 -38.67 65.29
CA LEU A 304 54.35 -39.13 64.99
C LEU A 304 55.43 -38.38 65.81
N LEU A 305 55.21 -37.10 66.13
CA LEU A 305 56.07 -36.36 67.05
C LEU A 305 55.94 -36.86 68.51
N ILE A 306 54.76 -37.29 68.93
CA ILE A 306 54.54 -37.94 70.23
C ILE A 306 55.25 -39.29 70.26
N GLU A 307 55.04 -40.17 69.26
CA GLU A 307 55.74 -41.46 69.14
C GLU A 307 57.27 -41.28 69.15
N GLN A 308 57.79 -40.28 68.43
CA GLN A 308 59.21 -39.93 68.46
C GLN A 308 59.66 -39.54 69.87
N SER A 309 58.92 -38.67 70.57
CA SER A 309 59.23 -38.30 71.96
C SER A 309 59.22 -39.51 72.91
N GLU A 310 58.29 -40.46 72.74
CA GLU A 310 58.27 -41.72 73.49
C GLU A 310 59.45 -42.63 73.17
N THR A 311 59.90 -42.69 71.90
CA THR A 311 61.11 -43.46 71.55
C THR A 311 62.35 -42.83 72.17
N VAL A 312 62.44 -41.49 72.20
CA VAL A 312 63.53 -40.77 72.87
C VAL A 312 63.51 -41.02 74.37
N GLN A 313 62.35 -40.94 75.02
CA GLN A 313 62.21 -41.26 76.46
C GLN A 313 62.63 -42.71 76.74
N ARG A 314 62.12 -43.69 75.99
CA ARG A 314 62.52 -45.11 76.15
C ARG A 314 64.01 -45.35 75.94
N LEU A 315 64.65 -44.61 75.03
CA LEU A 315 66.10 -44.67 74.84
C LEU A 315 66.89 -43.97 75.97
N GLN A 316 66.33 -42.91 76.56
CA GLN A 316 66.90 -42.27 77.77
C GLN A 316 66.78 -43.19 78.99
N ASP A 317 65.63 -43.83 79.20
CA ASP A 317 65.41 -44.78 80.29
C ASP A 317 66.36 -45.98 80.17
N GLN A 318 66.52 -46.55 78.97
CA GLN A 318 67.49 -47.62 78.68
C GLN A 318 68.95 -47.16 78.89
N LEU A 319 69.27 -45.92 78.53
CA LEU A 319 70.59 -45.35 78.75
C LEU A 319 70.86 -45.19 80.25
N GLU A 320 69.91 -44.67 81.04
CA GLU A 320 70.02 -44.62 82.50
C GLU A 320 70.21 -46.00 83.11
N ASP A 321 69.41 -47.00 82.73
CA ASP A 321 69.57 -48.36 83.24
C ASP A 321 70.92 -48.97 82.87
N SER A 322 71.44 -48.72 81.67
CA SER A 322 72.79 -49.15 81.29
C SER A 322 73.89 -48.49 82.15
N GLN A 323 73.75 -47.18 82.45
CA GLN A 323 74.67 -46.45 83.32
C GLN A 323 74.58 -46.94 84.77
N ARG A 324 73.38 -47.23 85.27
CA ARG A 324 73.14 -47.86 86.58
C ARG A 324 73.78 -49.24 86.66
N GLN A 325 73.67 -50.07 85.61
CA GLN A 325 74.35 -51.37 85.52
C GLN A 325 75.88 -51.23 85.54
N CYS A 326 76.46 -50.31 84.76
CA CYS A 326 77.91 -50.03 84.79
C CYS A 326 78.38 -49.55 86.18
N SER A 327 77.62 -48.66 86.83
CA SER A 327 77.90 -48.22 88.20
C SER A 327 77.86 -49.37 89.22
N ASN A 328 76.86 -50.25 89.10
CA ASN A 328 76.73 -51.44 89.96
C ASN A 328 77.83 -52.49 89.73
N LEU A 329 78.34 -52.63 88.50
CA LEU A 329 79.51 -53.46 88.22
C LEU A 329 80.76 -52.86 88.87
N LEU A 330 81.00 -51.55 88.70
CA LEU A 330 82.15 -50.83 89.28
C LEU A 330 82.14 -50.83 90.82
N SER A 331 80.97 -50.79 91.46
CA SER A 331 80.85 -50.93 92.92
C SER A 331 81.14 -52.37 93.36
N ARG A 332 80.63 -53.37 92.63
CA ARG A 332 80.88 -54.80 92.91
C ARG A 332 82.34 -55.20 92.76
N THR A 333 83.07 -54.68 91.77
CA THR A 333 84.52 -54.97 91.60
C THR A 333 85.37 -54.46 92.78
N LYS A 334 84.93 -53.41 93.49
CA LYS A 334 85.63 -52.88 94.67
C LYS A 334 85.42 -53.71 95.95
N ALA A 335 84.53 -54.69 95.95
CA ALA A 335 84.10 -55.41 97.15
C ALA A 335 84.74 -56.81 97.34
N GLN A 336 85.55 -57.30 96.40
CA GLN A 336 85.98 -58.70 96.38
C GLN A 336 87.47 -58.89 96.75
N GLY A 337 87.72 -59.34 97.99
CA GLY A 337 89.06 -59.49 98.58
C GLY A 337 89.71 -60.88 98.49
N ASP A 338 89.20 -61.78 97.65
CA ASP A 338 89.55 -63.22 97.71
C ASP A 338 90.99 -63.57 97.24
N PHE A 339 91.64 -62.69 96.47
CA PHE A 339 92.91 -63.00 95.78
C PHE A 339 94.08 -63.38 96.70
N GLU A 340 94.08 -62.95 97.96
CA GLU A 340 95.16 -63.29 98.90
C GLU A 340 95.03 -64.72 99.46
N GLN A 341 93.81 -65.21 99.68
CA GLN A 341 93.59 -66.57 100.18
C GLN A 341 93.99 -67.63 99.14
N GLU A 342 93.63 -67.42 97.88
CA GLU A 342 93.97 -68.36 96.80
C GLU A 342 95.49 -68.39 96.54
N ARG A 343 96.18 -67.23 96.65
CA ARG A 343 97.65 -67.15 96.57
C ARG A 343 98.36 -67.92 97.69
N LEU A 344 97.79 -67.96 98.89
CA LEU A 344 98.28 -68.78 100.00
C LEU A 344 98.06 -70.28 99.74
N ARG A 345 96.86 -70.65 99.25
CA ARG A 345 96.50 -72.04 98.89
C ARG A 345 97.44 -72.64 97.85
N LEU A 346 97.74 -71.89 96.79
CA LEU A 346 98.62 -72.34 95.70
C LEU A 346 100.06 -72.55 96.16
N ARG A 347 100.60 -71.70 97.03
CA ARG A 347 101.97 -71.88 97.58
C ARG A 347 102.13 -73.18 98.36
N SER A 348 101.16 -73.53 99.20
CA SER A 348 101.19 -74.79 99.96
C SER A 348 101.22 -76.03 99.05
N ARG A 349 100.53 -75.97 97.90
CA ARG A 349 100.50 -77.05 96.91
C ARG A 349 101.84 -77.27 96.19
N ILE A 350 102.64 -76.22 96.01
CA ILE A 350 103.94 -76.28 95.32
C ILE A 350 104.98 -77.01 96.19
N ASN A 351 105.15 -76.59 97.46
CA ASN A 351 106.15 -77.18 98.36
C ASN A 351 106.01 -78.71 98.51
N ALA A 352 104.78 -79.24 98.51
CA ALA A 352 104.53 -80.68 98.60
C ALA A 352 105.07 -81.45 97.37
N LEU A 353 104.89 -80.88 96.17
CA LEU A 353 105.35 -81.49 94.91
C LEU A 353 106.88 -81.42 94.76
N GLU A 354 107.52 -80.40 95.32
CA GLU A 354 108.98 -80.29 95.39
C GLU A 354 109.58 -81.38 96.29
N GLN A 355 108.90 -81.72 97.39
CA GLN A 355 109.32 -82.80 98.29
C GLN A 355 109.20 -84.18 97.61
N GLU A 356 108.07 -84.50 96.96
CA GLU A 356 107.92 -85.74 96.17
C GLU A 356 108.99 -85.86 95.06
N GLN A 357 109.35 -84.75 94.38
CA GLN A 357 110.45 -84.78 93.40
C GLN A 357 111.81 -85.11 94.02
N SER A 358 112.07 -84.73 95.27
CA SER A 358 113.34 -85.06 95.93
C SER A 358 113.45 -86.55 96.23
N GLU A 359 112.38 -87.17 96.73
CA GLU A 359 112.31 -88.59 97.06
C GLU A 359 112.36 -89.47 95.79
N MET A 360 111.68 -89.05 94.71
CA MET A 360 111.81 -89.71 93.39
C MET A 360 113.23 -89.61 92.80
N ARG A 361 113.92 -88.47 92.93
CA ARG A 361 115.31 -88.35 92.45
C ARG A 361 116.26 -89.25 93.24
N GLN A 362 116.07 -89.37 94.55
CA GLN A 362 116.91 -90.21 95.39
C GLN A 362 116.73 -91.71 95.10
N THR A 363 115.48 -92.15 94.95
CA THR A 363 115.16 -93.55 94.56
C THR A 363 115.62 -93.90 93.13
N ILE A 364 115.58 -92.96 92.19
CA ILE A 364 116.19 -93.15 90.85
C ILE A 364 117.70 -93.36 90.97
N HIS A 365 118.41 -92.56 91.78
CA HIS A 365 119.87 -92.66 91.94
C HIS A 365 120.31 -94.03 92.50
N ASP A 366 119.62 -94.53 93.53
CA ASP A 366 119.88 -95.85 94.12
C ASP A 366 119.66 -97.00 93.12
N LEU A 367 118.69 -96.85 92.20
CA LEU A 367 118.42 -97.82 91.14
C LEU A 367 119.47 -97.75 90.01
N THR A 368 119.91 -96.54 89.63
CA THR A 368 120.98 -96.36 88.63
C THR A 368 122.29 -97.00 89.09
N HIS A 369 122.73 -96.76 90.33
CA HIS A 369 123.96 -97.36 90.87
C HIS A 369 123.87 -98.91 90.94
N ARG A 370 122.68 -99.48 91.12
CA ARG A 370 122.48 -100.95 91.03
C ARG A 370 122.59 -101.47 89.61
N LEU A 371 122.02 -100.75 88.64
CA LEU A 371 122.10 -101.10 87.22
C LEU A 371 123.53 -101.02 86.70
N GLU A 372 124.26 -99.94 86.99
CA GLU A 372 125.66 -99.75 86.57
C GLU A 372 126.56 -100.90 87.05
N LYS A 373 126.39 -101.33 88.31
CA LYS A 373 127.11 -102.50 88.84
C LYS A 373 126.76 -103.79 88.09
N SER A 374 125.47 -104.04 87.85
CA SER A 374 125.04 -105.24 87.11
C SER A 374 125.47 -105.20 85.64
N ASN A 375 125.62 -104.02 85.05
CA ASN A 375 126.05 -103.86 83.66
C ASN A 375 127.55 -104.16 83.50
N ALA A 376 128.39 -103.71 84.43
CA ALA A 376 129.80 -104.08 84.47
C ALA A 376 130.04 -105.58 84.69
N GLU A 377 129.14 -106.27 85.42
CA GLU A 377 129.16 -107.73 85.58
C GLU A 377 128.70 -108.47 84.29
N LEU A 378 127.93 -107.82 83.41
CA LEU A 378 127.47 -108.37 82.12
C LEU A 378 128.45 -108.12 80.96
N GLU A 379 129.03 -106.92 80.85
CA GLU A 379 130.01 -106.57 79.79
C GLU A 379 131.25 -107.49 79.82
N LEU A 380 131.61 -107.99 81.00
CA LEU A 380 132.68 -108.99 81.20
C LEU A 380 132.34 -110.37 80.59
N MET A 381 131.06 -110.72 80.45
CA MET A 381 130.59 -111.98 79.87
C MET A 381 130.20 -111.85 78.39
N ASP A 382 129.72 -110.68 77.95
CA ASP A 382 129.32 -110.41 76.55
C ASP A 382 130.51 -110.46 75.58
N SER A 383 131.72 -110.17 76.08
CA SER A 383 132.98 -110.13 75.31
C SER A 383 133.44 -111.47 74.68
N ILE A 384 132.65 -112.56 74.74
CA ILE A 384 133.07 -113.92 74.33
C ILE A 384 132.16 -114.59 73.27
N VAL A 385 130.86 -114.23 73.14
CA VAL A 385 129.92 -115.01 72.27
C VAL A 385 129.06 -114.18 71.30
N HIS A 386 129.67 -113.80 70.18
CA HIS A 386 129.09 -113.87 68.83
C HIS A 386 127.69 -113.27 68.54
N GLY A 387 127.67 -112.11 67.86
CA GLY A 387 127.18 -112.09 66.47
C GLY A 387 125.85 -111.39 66.11
N GLN A 388 125.95 -110.38 65.23
CA GLN A 388 124.95 -109.93 64.24
C GLN A 388 123.65 -109.22 64.70
N ALA A 389 123.81 -107.93 65.02
CA ALA A 389 122.97 -106.82 64.53
C ALA A 389 122.51 -106.95 63.05
N ASN A 390 121.48 -106.29 62.49
CA ASN A 390 120.42 -105.32 62.89
C ASN A 390 119.34 -105.35 61.76
N GLY A 391 118.17 -104.67 61.77
CA GLY A 391 117.52 -103.76 62.73
C GLY A 391 116.93 -102.48 62.06
N ALA A 392 115.70 -102.07 62.46
CA ALA A 392 115.06 -100.73 62.25
C ALA A 392 114.70 -100.25 60.81
N ASP A 393 113.94 -99.16 60.58
CA ASP A 393 112.69 -98.57 61.18
C ASP A 393 112.21 -97.36 60.29
N ALA A 394 111.11 -96.64 60.60
CA ALA A 394 110.52 -95.57 59.77
C ALA A 394 110.11 -94.25 60.50
N SER A 395 110.23 -93.08 59.85
CA SER A 395 109.77 -91.73 60.32
C SER A 395 109.86 -90.67 59.15
N SER A 396 109.47 -89.38 59.20
CA SER A 396 108.85 -88.48 60.21
C SER A 396 108.29 -87.16 59.59
N GLY A 397 107.41 -86.43 60.30
CA GLY A 397 107.16 -84.97 60.15
C GLY A 397 106.16 -84.48 59.06
N ASP A 398 105.69 -83.21 59.04
CA ASP A 398 105.67 -82.12 60.04
C ASP A 398 104.62 -81.01 59.69
N ARG A 399 104.16 -80.20 60.68
CA ARG A 399 103.52 -78.84 60.67
C ARG A 399 102.74 -78.31 59.43
N LYS A 400 101.58 -77.61 59.54
CA LYS A 400 101.33 -76.34 60.31
C LYS A 400 99.82 -75.95 60.36
N GLN A 401 99.48 -74.78 60.93
CA GLN A 401 98.12 -74.27 61.31
C GLN A 401 97.85 -72.86 60.69
N PRO A 402 96.71 -72.11 60.90
CA PRO A 402 95.40 -72.45 61.52
C PRO A 402 94.10 -71.80 60.90
N ASN A 403 92.93 -72.19 61.46
CA ASN A 403 91.81 -71.33 61.95
C ASN A 403 90.46 -71.16 61.16
N ALA A 404 89.37 -71.10 61.95
CA ALA A 404 88.02 -70.53 61.73
C ALA A 404 87.08 -71.11 60.63
N ASN A 405 85.73 -71.15 60.80
CA ASN A 405 84.83 -71.25 61.97
C ASN A 405 83.38 -71.61 61.50
N VAL A 406 82.50 -72.14 62.39
CA VAL A 406 81.02 -72.30 62.24
C VAL A 406 80.55 -73.22 61.07
N THR A 407 80.08 -74.46 61.25
CA THR A 407 78.93 -74.99 62.05
C THR A 407 77.55 -74.55 61.51
N ALA A 408 76.97 -75.17 60.46
CA ALA A 408 76.32 -76.50 60.41
C ALA A 408 74.88 -76.55 60.97
N GLY A 409 73.96 -77.18 60.23
CA GLY A 409 72.51 -77.28 60.52
C GLY A 409 71.69 -77.45 59.23
N TYR A 410 71.74 -78.61 58.55
CA TYR A 410 70.72 -79.68 58.63
C TYR A 410 69.34 -79.29 58.02
N THR A 411 68.75 -80.02 57.06
CA THR A 411 69.12 -81.32 56.44
C THR A 411 68.41 -81.56 55.09
N PHE A 412 68.74 -82.69 54.44
CA PHE A 412 67.90 -83.45 53.50
C PHE A 412 67.84 -82.97 52.03
N ALA A 413 67.93 -83.82 50.99
CA ALA A 413 68.76 -85.01 50.72
C ALA A 413 68.50 -85.48 49.27
N GLN A 414 69.57 -85.82 48.50
CA GLN A 414 69.61 -86.90 47.49
C GLN A 414 68.65 -86.85 46.25
N ARG A 415 68.98 -87.32 45.04
CA ARG A 415 70.26 -87.72 44.38
C ARG A 415 70.04 -87.81 42.85
N ASN A 416 71.14 -87.92 42.10
CA ASN A 416 71.26 -88.52 40.75
C ASN A 416 70.62 -87.85 39.51
N LEU A 417 71.47 -87.16 38.75
CA LEU A 417 71.98 -87.53 37.40
C LEU A 417 71.07 -87.67 36.14
N ILE A 418 71.63 -87.20 35.00
CA ILE A 418 71.37 -87.53 33.58
C ILE A 418 70.17 -86.82 32.90
N GLY A 419 70.40 -86.27 31.69
CA GLY A 419 69.33 -85.99 30.70
C GLY A 419 69.58 -84.77 29.80
N SER A 420 69.65 -84.98 28.48
CA SER A 420 69.91 -83.93 27.48
C SER A 420 68.67 -83.11 27.07
N THR A 421 68.94 -82.01 26.38
CA THR A 421 68.09 -81.20 25.47
C THR A 421 67.23 -82.00 24.46
N PRO A 422 66.26 -81.40 23.70
CA PRO A 422 65.70 -80.01 23.73
C PRO A 422 64.15 -79.88 23.61
N ASN A 423 63.66 -78.66 23.88
CA ASN A 423 62.55 -77.90 23.24
C ASN A 423 61.20 -78.55 22.78
N ASN A 424 60.10 -77.86 23.16
CA ASN A 424 58.83 -77.61 22.43
C ASN A 424 57.54 -78.41 22.75
N ASN A 425 56.42 -77.67 22.67
CA ASN A 425 55.02 -78.03 22.38
C ASN A 425 54.05 -78.64 23.45
N ASN A 426 53.00 -77.85 23.72
CA ASN A 426 51.56 -78.18 23.72
C ASN A 426 50.81 -78.81 24.94
N ARG A 427 49.72 -78.09 25.30
CA ARG A 427 48.33 -78.53 25.65
C ARG A 427 47.97 -78.99 27.08
N GLY A 428 46.97 -78.28 27.64
CA GLY A 428 45.98 -78.77 28.63
C GLY A 428 46.31 -78.45 30.10
N GLY A 429 45.41 -77.84 30.89
CA GLY A 429 44.08 -77.29 30.57
C GLY A 429 43.35 -76.72 31.80
N ASP A 430 42.37 -75.85 31.55
CA ASP A 430 41.33 -75.27 32.43
C ASP A 430 41.67 -74.58 33.77
N GLY A 431 41.22 -73.32 33.87
CA GLY A 431 40.87 -72.58 35.10
C GLY A 431 41.93 -71.63 35.67
N ASP A 432 41.68 -70.33 35.87
CA ASP A 432 40.62 -69.45 35.34
C ASP A 432 41.05 -67.95 35.45
N ASP A 433 40.20 -67.02 34.99
CA ASP A 433 40.16 -65.57 35.33
C ASP A 433 41.25 -64.61 34.79
N ASP A 434 41.25 -64.37 33.46
CA ASP A 434 41.56 -63.05 32.82
C ASP A 434 41.18 -63.03 31.31
N GLY A 435 41.15 -64.19 30.64
CA GLY A 435 41.13 -64.27 29.18
C GLY A 435 39.90 -63.69 28.45
N ASP A 436 38.68 -63.88 29.00
CA ASP A 436 37.44 -63.64 28.24
C ASP A 436 37.18 -62.14 27.98
N SER A 437 37.58 -61.27 28.90
CA SER A 437 37.36 -59.82 28.81
C SER A 437 38.02 -59.19 27.57
N ARG A 438 39.11 -59.75 27.06
CA ARG A 438 39.76 -59.30 25.81
C ARG A 438 39.05 -59.82 24.56
N VAL A 439 38.59 -61.07 24.59
CA VAL A 439 37.87 -61.71 23.47
C VAL A 439 36.49 -61.09 23.29
N VAL A 440 35.76 -60.82 24.37
CA VAL A 440 34.45 -60.15 24.35
C VAL A 440 34.55 -58.73 23.80
N ARG A 441 35.58 -57.95 24.16
CA ARG A 441 35.80 -56.60 23.60
C ARG A 441 36.02 -56.64 22.08
N LEU A 442 36.97 -57.46 21.61
CA LEU A 442 37.22 -57.64 20.17
C LEU A 442 35.97 -58.14 19.41
N LYS A 443 35.18 -59.03 20.02
CA LYS A 443 33.92 -59.55 19.44
C LYS A 443 32.79 -58.51 19.43
N ASN A 444 32.85 -57.48 20.27
CA ASN A 444 31.90 -56.36 20.27
C ASN A 444 32.33 -55.28 19.27
N GLU A 445 33.60 -54.89 19.26
CA GLU A 445 34.17 -53.95 18.30
C GLU A 445 34.03 -54.45 16.85
N LEU A 446 34.27 -55.74 16.60
CA LEU A 446 34.03 -56.37 15.30
C LEU A 446 32.55 -56.33 14.91
N ARG A 447 31.62 -56.54 15.84
CA ARG A 447 30.18 -56.45 15.55
C ARG A 447 29.74 -55.02 15.22
N VAL A 448 30.24 -54.02 15.95
CA VAL A 448 30.00 -52.59 15.66
C VAL A 448 30.59 -52.20 14.28
N CYS A 449 31.77 -52.70 13.93
CA CYS A 449 32.33 -52.48 12.59
C CYS A 449 31.51 -53.18 11.48
N VAL A 450 30.93 -54.36 11.76
CA VAL A 450 30.08 -55.08 10.80
C VAL A 450 28.72 -54.39 10.62
N THR A 451 28.04 -53.94 11.68
CA THR A 451 26.81 -53.16 11.54
C THR A 451 27.08 -51.81 10.87
N GLY A 452 28.15 -51.10 11.26
CA GLY A 452 28.56 -49.86 10.60
C GLY A 452 29.00 -50.04 9.14
N GLN A 453 29.41 -51.24 8.71
CA GLN A 453 29.55 -51.57 7.28
C GLN A 453 28.21 -51.92 6.62
N GLN A 454 27.29 -52.60 7.32
CA GLN A 454 25.98 -52.92 6.79
C GLN A 454 25.16 -51.65 6.55
N GLU A 455 25.10 -50.73 7.51
CA GLU A 455 24.47 -49.41 7.40
C GLU A 455 25.03 -48.62 6.22
N LYS A 456 26.36 -48.62 6.01
CA LYS A 456 26.99 -48.00 4.84
C LYS A 456 26.60 -48.70 3.53
N ARG A 457 26.49 -50.03 3.50
CA ARG A 457 25.99 -50.79 2.33
C ARG A 457 24.49 -50.61 2.09
N GLU A 458 23.72 -50.20 3.09
CA GLU A 458 22.28 -49.87 2.96
C GLU A 458 22.11 -48.44 2.48
N SER A 459 22.87 -47.49 3.02
CA SER A 459 22.97 -46.12 2.53
C SER A 459 23.45 -46.06 1.07
N ILE A 460 24.47 -46.84 0.69
CA ILE A 460 24.91 -46.96 -0.71
C ILE A 460 23.78 -47.49 -1.60
N ARG A 461 23.12 -48.59 -1.23
CA ARG A 461 21.98 -49.13 -2.00
C ARG A 461 20.82 -48.14 -2.12
N GLN A 462 20.57 -47.32 -1.11
CA GLN A 462 19.53 -46.28 -1.13
C GLN A 462 19.94 -45.10 -2.01
N LEU A 463 21.22 -44.71 -2.02
CA LEU A 463 21.75 -43.72 -2.95
C LEU A 463 21.72 -44.23 -4.40
N GLU A 464 22.10 -45.48 -4.66
CA GLU A 464 22.00 -46.15 -5.97
C GLU A 464 20.54 -46.18 -6.47
N ALA A 465 19.58 -46.51 -5.59
CA ALA A 465 18.16 -46.49 -5.92
C ALA A 465 17.64 -45.07 -6.24
N ASN A 466 18.08 -44.06 -5.48
CA ASN A 466 17.74 -42.65 -5.75
C ASN A 466 18.38 -42.14 -7.05
N LEU A 467 19.60 -42.58 -7.37
CA LEU A 467 20.28 -42.24 -8.63
C LEU A 467 19.52 -42.85 -9.82
N GLN A 468 19.19 -44.14 -9.76
CA GLN A 468 18.34 -44.79 -10.77
C GLN A 468 16.94 -44.15 -10.90
N ALA A 469 16.37 -43.62 -9.81
CA ALA A 469 15.11 -42.88 -9.88
C ALA A 469 15.28 -41.56 -10.63
N LYS A 470 16.37 -40.82 -10.37
CA LYS A 470 16.69 -39.57 -11.09
C LYS A 470 17.11 -39.80 -12.54
N ASP A 471 17.76 -40.92 -12.86
CA ASP A 471 18.05 -41.31 -14.24
C ASP A 471 16.75 -41.58 -15.01
N ARG A 472 15.76 -42.24 -14.39
CA ARG A 472 14.43 -42.45 -14.99
C ARG A 472 13.65 -41.14 -15.18
N GLU A 473 13.80 -40.20 -14.25
CA GLU A 473 13.21 -38.85 -14.33
C GLU A 473 13.84 -38.04 -15.48
N LEU A 474 15.17 -38.10 -15.64
CA LEU A 474 15.87 -37.51 -16.78
C LEU A 474 15.49 -38.16 -18.11
N GLU A 475 15.38 -39.49 -18.15
CA GLU A 475 14.90 -40.21 -19.34
C GLU A 475 13.43 -39.92 -19.66
N GLN A 476 12.61 -39.54 -18.68
CA GLN A 476 11.25 -39.05 -18.91
C GLN A 476 11.29 -37.65 -19.51
N LEU A 477 12.00 -36.71 -18.87
CA LEU A 477 12.11 -35.34 -19.34
C LEU A 477 12.69 -35.23 -20.76
N LYS A 478 13.66 -36.09 -21.14
CA LYS A 478 14.15 -36.19 -22.54
C LYS A 478 13.09 -36.66 -23.53
N ARG A 479 12.17 -37.53 -23.12
CA ARG A 479 11.06 -37.99 -23.96
C ARG A 479 9.98 -36.90 -24.09
N ASP A 480 9.66 -36.22 -23.00
CA ASP A 480 8.74 -35.07 -23.00
C ASP A 480 9.30 -33.89 -23.84
N GLU A 481 10.62 -33.64 -23.76
CA GLU A 481 11.35 -32.69 -24.64
C GLU A 481 11.33 -33.16 -26.11
N GLY A 482 11.54 -34.46 -26.36
CA GLY A 482 11.42 -35.05 -27.70
C GLY A 482 10.03 -34.90 -28.31
N GLU A 483 8.97 -35.16 -27.54
CA GLU A 483 7.58 -35.02 -27.98
C GLU A 483 7.21 -33.55 -28.25
N THR A 484 7.64 -32.62 -27.40
CA THR A 484 7.42 -31.18 -27.62
C THR A 484 8.22 -30.63 -28.80
N LEU A 485 9.45 -31.14 -29.05
CA LEU A 485 10.20 -30.85 -30.27
C LEU A 485 9.49 -31.36 -31.54
N VAL A 486 8.88 -32.55 -31.49
CA VAL A 486 8.08 -33.09 -32.61
C VAL A 486 6.83 -32.25 -32.85
N GLN A 487 6.09 -31.88 -31.80
CA GLN A 487 4.92 -30.99 -31.91
C GLN A 487 5.30 -29.61 -32.49
N MET A 488 6.40 -29.01 -32.01
CA MET A 488 6.92 -27.76 -32.57
C MET A 488 7.26 -27.89 -34.06
N ASN A 489 7.83 -29.02 -34.50
CA ASN A 489 8.13 -29.24 -35.91
C ASN A 489 6.87 -29.45 -36.75
N GLN A 490 5.85 -30.14 -36.24
CA GLN A 490 4.54 -30.23 -36.89
C GLN A 490 3.87 -28.85 -37.04
N TYR A 491 3.89 -28.01 -36.00
CA TYR A 491 3.41 -26.63 -36.12
C TYR A 491 4.20 -25.78 -37.12
N LYS A 492 5.52 -26.01 -37.27
CA LYS A 492 6.32 -25.36 -38.32
C LYS A 492 5.97 -25.86 -39.72
N GLU A 493 5.74 -27.16 -39.91
CA GLU A 493 5.27 -27.72 -41.18
C GLU A 493 3.89 -27.18 -41.57
N ASP A 494 2.94 -27.14 -40.65
CA ASP A 494 1.59 -26.62 -40.92
C ASP A 494 1.58 -25.10 -41.12
N ALA A 495 2.41 -24.34 -40.39
CA ALA A 495 2.63 -22.92 -40.68
C ALA A 495 3.22 -22.71 -42.08
N PHE A 496 4.16 -23.56 -42.52
CA PHE A 496 4.72 -23.50 -43.88
C PHE A 496 3.69 -23.90 -44.95
N ARG A 497 2.81 -24.88 -44.67
CA ARG A 497 1.68 -25.24 -45.55
C ARG A 497 0.66 -24.09 -45.66
N LEU A 498 0.34 -23.39 -44.56
CA LEU A 498 -0.52 -22.21 -44.58
C LEU A 498 0.13 -21.07 -45.37
N ALA A 499 1.39 -20.72 -45.09
CA ALA A 499 2.11 -19.68 -45.82
C ALA A 499 2.20 -19.97 -47.33
N SER A 500 2.40 -21.24 -47.71
CA SER A 500 2.36 -21.68 -49.11
C SER A 500 0.98 -21.47 -49.75
N LYS A 501 -0.11 -21.83 -49.04
CA LYS A 501 -1.49 -21.57 -49.50
C LYS A 501 -1.79 -20.08 -49.65
N CYS A 502 -1.42 -19.24 -48.68
CA CYS A 502 -1.58 -17.79 -48.76
C CYS A 502 -0.87 -17.24 -50.00
N ARG A 503 0.37 -17.68 -50.24
CA ARG A 503 1.17 -17.23 -51.40
C ARG A 503 0.61 -17.67 -52.75
N ILE A 504 -0.11 -18.80 -52.82
CA ILE A 504 -0.83 -19.21 -54.03
C ILE A 504 -2.04 -18.30 -54.25
N LEU A 505 -2.82 -18.02 -53.21
CA LEU A 505 -4.00 -17.12 -53.28
C LEU A 505 -3.60 -15.68 -53.63
N GLU A 506 -2.47 -15.18 -53.11
CA GLU A 506 -1.86 -13.90 -53.50
C GLU A 506 -1.52 -13.87 -55.00
N GLN A 507 -0.92 -14.95 -55.53
CA GLN A 507 -0.62 -15.09 -56.96
C GLN A 507 -1.84 -15.34 -57.86
N GLU A 508 -3.01 -15.68 -57.30
CA GLU A 508 -4.27 -15.77 -58.02
C GLU A 508 -4.97 -14.41 -58.07
N LEU A 509 -4.96 -13.67 -56.95
CA LEU A 509 -5.42 -12.28 -56.88
C LEU A 509 -4.61 -11.35 -57.81
N GLU A 510 -3.28 -11.45 -57.81
CA GLU A 510 -2.44 -10.56 -58.62
C GLU A 510 -2.62 -10.79 -60.13
N LYS A 511 -2.96 -12.02 -60.57
CA LYS A 511 -3.32 -12.29 -61.98
C LYS A 511 -4.65 -11.64 -62.37
N LEU A 512 -5.66 -11.71 -61.50
CA LEU A 512 -6.98 -11.11 -61.73
C LEU A 512 -6.93 -9.57 -61.78
N SER A 513 -5.87 -8.95 -61.24
CA SER A 513 -5.71 -7.49 -61.24
C SER A 513 -5.17 -6.90 -62.56
N VAL A 514 -4.79 -7.71 -63.56
CA VAL A 514 -4.00 -7.24 -64.72
C VAL A 514 -4.78 -7.16 -66.04
N GLU A 515 -5.87 -7.91 -66.21
CA GLU A 515 -6.59 -8.00 -67.51
C GLU A 515 -7.62 -6.86 -67.77
N GLY A 516 -7.51 -5.73 -67.05
CA GLY A 516 -8.61 -4.76 -66.88
C GLY A 516 -8.63 -3.49 -67.75
N GLN A 517 -7.88 -3.35 -68.86
CA GLN A 517 -7.85 -2.09 -69.64
C GLN A 517 -7.78 -2.24 -71.18
N GLY A 518 -8.80 -1.72 -71.88
CA GLY A 518 -8.89 -1.55 -73.34
C GLY A 518 -10.21 -2.09 -73.94
N ALA A 519 -10.89 -1.48 -74.92
CA ALA A 519 -10.68 -0.20 -75.65
C ALA A 519 -12.04 0.40 -76.13
N LYS A 520 -12.04 1.43 -76.99
CA LYS A 520 -13.23 2.24 -77.40
C LYS A 520 -13.63 2.09 -78.90
N LYS A 521 -14.82 2.63 -79.26
CA LYS A 521 -15.26 3.12 -80.63
C LYS A 521 -15.60 2.03 -81.67
N ASP A 522 -16.29 2.22 -82.82
CA ASP A 522 -16.92 3.33 -83.62
C ASP A 522 -17.94 2.70 -84.65
N SER A 523 -18.82 3.35 -85.44
CA SER A 523 -19.51 4.68 -85.46
C SER A 523 -20.53 4.80 -86.63
N ASP A 524 -21.64 5.55 -86.44
CA ASP A 524 -22.48 6.33 -87.41
C ASP A 524 -23.15 5.73 -88.70
N ARG A 525 -24.45 6.09 -88.91
CA ARG A 525 -25.18 6.35 -90.20
C ARG A 525 -25.47 5.16 -91.16
N SER A 526 -26.38 5.21 -92.16
CA SER A 526 -27.13 6.27 -92.90
C SER A 526 -28.45 5.69 -93.52
N SER A 527 -29.63 6.34 -93.59
CA SER A 527 -30.14 7.42 -94.50
C SER A 527 -30.95 6.96 -95.76
N VAL A 528 -31.85 7.83 -96.28
CA VAL A 528 -32.69 7.72 -97.52
C VAL A 528 -33.91 6.76 -97.46
N GLY A 529 -35.11 7.02 -98.01
CA GLY A 529 -35.71 8.23 -98.61
C GLY A 529 -36.26 8.09 -100.05
N GLY A 530 -37.56 8.26 -100.30
CA GLY A 530 -38.09 8.33 -101.69
C GLY A 530 -39.61 8.20 -101.86
N SER A 531 -40.25 9.13 -102.57
CA SER A 531 -41.71 9.23 -102.77
C SER A 531 -42.29 8.40 -103.93
N ALA A 532 -43.61 8.18 -103.85
CA ALA A 532 -44.54 7.87 -104.96
C ALA A 532 -44.40 6.49 -105.66
N GLY A 533 -45.46 5.93 -106.26
CA GLY A 533 -46.86 6.37 -106.25
C GLY A 533 -47.71 5.66 -107.31
N THR A 534 -48.92 5.25 -106.94
CA THR A 534 -49.93 4.58 -107.79
C THR A 534 -49.51 3.27 -108.49
N HIS A 535 -50.10 2.15 -108.04
CA HIS A 535 -50.90 1.26 -108.91
C HIS A 535 -51.89 0.47 -108.05
N ARG A 536 -53.20 0.65 -108.27
CA ARG A 536 -54.25 0.02 -107.46
C ARG A 536 -54.40 -1.48 -107.81
N ARG A 537 -54.88 -2.27 -106.84
CA ARG A 537 -55.31 -3.70 -106.93
C ARG A 537 -54.30 -4.83 -106.61
N ARG A 538 -53.17 -4.55 -105.94
CA ARG A 538 -52.45 -5.57 -105.10
C ARG A 538 -52.69 -5.40 -103.58
N SER A 539 -53.34 -4.30 -103.23
CA SER A 539 -53.42 -3.62 -101.93
C SER A 539 -54.15 -4.32 -100.76
N SER A 540 -54.34 -5.64 -100.76
CA SER A 540 -55.01 -6.37 -99.65
C SER A 540 -54.19 -7.51 -99.06
N TYR A 541 -53.18 -7.99 -99.78
CA TYR A 541 -52.23 -8.96 -99.26
C TYR A 541 -51.00 -8.25 -98.73
N ASP A 542 -50.42 -7.34 -99.52
CA ASP A 542 -49.29 -6.49 -99.11
C ASP A 542 -49.63 -5.75 -97.81
N VAL A 543 -50.74 -5.01 -97.73
CA VAL A 543 -51.18 -4.28 -96.51
C VAL A 543 -51.40 -5.18 -95.28
N ARG A 544 -51.72 -6.47 -95.47
CA ARG A 544 -51.90 -7.42 -94.36
C ARG A 544 -50.58 -8.07 -93.92
N GLN A 545 -49.60 -8.14 -94.83
CA GLN A 545 -48.24 -8.56 -94.54
C GLN A 545 -47.46 -7.41 -93.90
N GLU A 546 -47.55 -6.20 -94.45
CA GLU A 546 -47.06 -4.93 -93.91
C GLU A 546 -47.55 -4.72 -92.46
N ALA A 547 -48.87 -4.84 -92.20
CA ALA A 547 -49.41 -4.75 -90.84
C ALA A 547 -49.04 -5.93 -89.89
N LEU A 548 -48.44 -7.01 -90.40
CA LEU A 548 -47.83 -8.08 -89.59
C LEU A 548 -46.34 -7.84 -89.39
N GLU A 549 -45.63 -7.29 -90.37
CA GLU A 549 -44.23 -6.88 -90.30
C GLU A 549 -44.06 -5.69 -89.35
N ASP A 550 -44.93 -4.67 -89.43
CA ASP A 550 -45.08 -3.59 -88.44
C ASP A 550 -45.31 -4.13 -87.04
N LYS A 551 -46.16 -5.16 -86.90
CA LYS A 551 -46.49 -5.74 -85.60
C LYS A 551 -45.36 -6.61 -85.04
N ILE A 552 -44.60 -7.29 -85.91
CA ILE A 552 -43.37 -7.98 -85.55
C ILE A 552 -42.31 -6.96 -85.13
N PHE A 553 -42.16 -5.86 -85.86
CA PHE A 553 -41.23 -4.77 -85.53
C PHE A 553 -41.59 -4.12 -84.19
N ALA A 554 -42.86 -3.79 -83.95
CA ALA A 554 -43.33 -3.25 -82.68
C ALA A 554 -43.14 -4.24 -81.51
N LEU A 555 -43.32 -5.55 -81.74
CA LEU A 555 -43.03 -6.58 -80.73
C LEU A 555 -41.52 -6.79 -80.52
N GLN A 556 -40.68 -6.62 -81.53
CA GLN A 556 -39.22 -6.66 -81.41
C GLN A 556 -38.70 -5.42 -80.66
N GLN A 557 -39.25 -4.24 -80.94
CA GLN A 557 -38.93 -3.02 -80.21
C GLN A 557 -39.40 -3.10 -78.75
N ALA A 558 -40.65 -3.51 -78.49
CA ALA A 558 -41.14 -3.72 -77.12
C ALA A 558 -40.37 -4.82 -76.37
N LYS A 559 -39.84 -5.83 -77.08
CA LYS A 559 -38.90 -6.80 -76.48
C LYS A 559 -37.57 -6.14 -76.14
N LEU A 560 -36.99 -5.32 -77.03
CA LEU A 560 -35.74 -4.61 -76.77
C LEU A 560 -35.89 -3.67 -75.56
N GLU A 561 -36.96 -2.89 -75.50
CA GLU A 561 -37.29 -2.01 -74.37
C GLU A 561 -37.48 -2.79 -73.06
N ALA A 562 -38.01 -4.01 -73.11
CA ALA A 562 -38.12 -4.90 -71.95
C ALA A 562 -36.79 -5.56 -71.56
N ASP A 563 -35.96 -5.97 -72.53
CA ASP A 563 -34.62 -6.50 -72.28
C ASP A 563 -33.73 -5.40 -71.64
N GLU A 564 -33.79 -4.16 -72.12
CA GLU A 564 -33.11 -2.99 -71.53
C GLU A 564 -33.58 -2.71 -70.10
N GLN A 565 -34.89 -2.79 -69.83
CA GLN A 565 -35.43 -2.66 -68.46
C GLN A 565 -34.95 -3.79 -67.54
N ILE A 566 -34.83 -5.03 -68.05
CA ILE A 566 -34.28 -6.16 -67.30
C ILE A 566 -32.81 -5.91 -66.97
N GLU A 567 -31.98 -5.49 -67.92
CA GLU A 567 -30.56 -5.18 -67.63
C GLU A 567 -30.41 -4.03 -66.60
N LEU A 568 -31.28 -3.02 -66.64
CA LEU A 568 -31.28 -1.93 -65.65
C LEU A 568 -31.62 -2.47 -64.25
N LEU A 569 -32.67 -3.28 -64.12
CA LEU A 569 -33.05 -3.90 -62.85
C LEU A 569 -31.99 -4.89 -62.33
N GLU A 570 -31.28 -5.59 -63.22
CA GLU A 570 -30.14 -6.44 -62.83
C GLU A 570 -28.94 -5.62 -62.34
N ARG A 571 -28.65 -4.46 -62.96
CA ARG A 571 -27.62 -3.52 -62.49
C ARG A 571 -27.98 -2.91 -61.14
N GLU A 572 -29.22 -2.49 -60.93
CA GLU A 572 -29.70 -1.99 -59.62
C GLU A 572 -29.64 -3.08 -58.54
N LYS A 573 -30.10 -4.30 -58.86
CA LYS A 573 -30.01 -5.46 -57.97
C LYS A 573 -28.57 -5.81 -57.60
N ALA A 574 -27.63 -5.70 -58.54
CA ALA A 574 -26.20 -5.91 -58.26
C ALA A 574 -25.66 -4.84 -57.29
N GLN A 575 -25.93 -3.56 -57.55
CA GLN A 575 -25.52 -2.44 -56.69
C GLN A 575 -26.13 -2.54 -55.27
N LEU A 576 -27.40 -2.91 -55.16
CA LEU A 576 -28.05 -3.15 -53.86
C LEU A 576 -27.43 -4.35 -53.14
N THR A 577 -27.10 -5.43 -53.84
CA THR A 577 -26.43 -6.61 -53.26
C THR A 577 -25.02 -6.29 -52.77
N GLU A 578 -24.27 -5.45 -53.49
CA GLU A 578 -22.98 -4.93 -53.07
C GLU A 578 -23.11 -4.04 -51.83
N ARG A 579 -24.08 -3.12 -51.82
CA ARG A 579 -24.36 -2.21 -50.70
C ARG A 579 -24.79 -2.94 -49.42
N CYS A 580 -25.54 -4.05 -49.53
CA CYS A 580 -25.84 -4.90 -48.38
C CYS A 580 -24.56 -5.52 -47.81
N LYS A 581 -23.68 -6.07 -48.66
CA LYS A 581 -22.39 -6.65 -48.22
C LYS A 581 -21.47 -5.64 -47.53
N THR A 582 -21.45 -4.38 -48.00
CA THR A 582 -20.68 -3.33 -47.31
C THR A 582 -21.27 -3.01 -45.93
N LEU A 583 -22.61 -2.93 -45.83
CA LEU A 583 -23.29 -2.70 -44.55
C LEU A 583 -23.11 -3.87 -43.55
N ASP A 584 -23.10 -5.12 -44.03
CA ASP A 584 -22.80 -6.30 -43.21
C ASP A 584 -21.35 -6.25 -42.66
N GLY A 585 -20.39 -5.82 -43.50
CA GLY A 585 -19.00 -5.59 -43.09
C GLY A 585 -18.85 -4.46 -42.08
N GLU A 586 -19.54 -3.33 -42.29
CA GLU A 586 -19.60 -2.21 -41.36
C GLU A 586 -20.25 -2.59 -40.03
N ALA A 587 -21.31 -3.42 -40.04
CA ALA A 587 -21.95 -3.95 -38.84
C ALA A 587 -21.00 -4.85 -38.03
N GLY A 588 -20.23 -5.73 -38.71
CA GLY A 588 -19.17 -6.53 -38.10
C GLY A 588 -18.06 -5.66 -37.48
N SER A 589 -17.62 -4.62 -38.18
CA SER A 589 -16.64 -3.64 -37.68
C SER A 589 -17.19 -2.89 -36.45
N CYS A 590 -18.46 -2.46 -36.49
CA CYS A 590 -19.13 -1.83 -35.34
C CYS A 590 -19.27 -2.78 -34.13
N ALA A 591 -19.45 -4.09 -34.35
CA ALA A 591 -19.46 -5.06 -33.27
C ALA A 591 -18.08 -5.23 -32.62
N ALA A 592 -17.02 -5.28 -33.43
CA ALA A 592 -15.63 -5.31 -32.94
C ALA A 592 -15.27 -4.02 -32.17
N LEU A 593 -15.66 -2.84 -32.68
CA LEU A 593 -15.47 -1.56 -31.99
C LEU A 593 -16.24 -1.49 -30.67
N LYS A 594 -17.48 -2.02 -30.59
CA LYS A 594 -18.23 -2.11 -29.33
C LYS A 594 -17.51 -3.00 -28.31
N LEU A 595 -16.99 -4.15 -28.72
CA LEU A 595 -16.22 -5.05 -27.85
C LEU A 595 -14.94 -4.39 -27.33
N GLU A 596 -14.20 -3.67 -28.17
CA GLU A 596 -13.02 -2.93 -27.73
C GLU A 596 -13.40 -1.76 -26.80
N VAL A 597 -14.51 -1.05 -27.05
CA VAL A 597 -15.02 0.00 -26.15
C VAL A 597 -15.38 -0.56 -24.76
N GLU A 598 -16.07 -1.70 -24.66
CA GLU A 598 -16.33 -2.34 -23.36
C GLU A 598 -15.02 -2.76 -22.66
N LYS A 599 -14.07 -3.36 -23.39
CA LYS A 599 -12.74 -3.69 -22.88
C LYS A 599 -11.98 -2.47 -22.34
N GLN A 600 -12.04 -1.33 -23.03
CA GLN A 600 -11.44 -0.08 -22.56
C GLN A 600 -12.17 0.51 -21.34
N LYS A 601 -13.49 0.34 -21.20
CA LYS A 601 -14.23 0.71 -19.98
C LYS A 601 -13.77 -0.10 -18.76
N PHE A 602 -13.59 -1.42 -18.91
CA PHE A 602 -13.08 -2.26 -17.82
C PHE A 602 -11.66 -1.84 -17.39
N LEU A 603 -10.74 -1.65 -18.36
CA LEU A 603 -9.38 -1.17 -18.07
C LEU A 603 -9.37 0.22 -17.41
N LEU A 604 -10.29 1.11 -17.79
CA LEU A 604 -10.46 2.42 -17.15
C LEU A 604 -10.99 2.29 -15.72
N ALA A 605 -11.94 1.39 -15.46
CA ALA A 605 -12.48 1.13 -14.12
C ALA A 605 -11.41 0.56 -13.18
N ASP A 606 -10.62 -0.42 -13.64
CA ASP A 606 -9.49 -0.98 -12.88
C ASP A 606 -8.45 0.10 -12.56
N ALA A 607 -8.09 0.94 -13.54
CA ALA A 607 -7.16 2.05 -13.35
C ALA A 607 -7.70 3.12 -12.37
N GLN A 608 -9.00 3.40 -12.39
CA GLN A 608 -9.66 4.29 -11.41
C GLN A 608 -9.65 3.68 -10.01
N GLN A 609 -9.97 2.39 -9.87
CA GLN A 609 -9.95 1.67 -8.60
C GLN A 609 -8.53 1.64 -7.99
N GLU A 610 -7.49 1.45 -8.80
CA GLU A 610 -6.10 1.51 -8.35
C GLU A 610 -5.67 2.94 -7.98
N CYS A 611 -6.09 3.96 -8.75
CA CYS A 611 -5.90 5.37 -8.35
C CYS A 611 -6.55 5.66 -6.98
N ASP A 612 -7.75 5.15 -6.72
CA ASP A 612 -8.44 5.32 -5.44
C ASP A 612 -7.86 4.45 -4.32
N ARG A 613 -7.18 3.35 -4.63
CA ARG A 613 -6.34 2.60 -3.69
C ARG A 613 -5.10 3.41 -3.31
N LEU A 614 -4.42 4.01 -4.29
CA LEU A 614 -3.23 4.84 -4.07
C LEU A 614 -3.55 6.14 -3.32
N LYS A 615 -4.70 6.78 -3.58
CA LYS A 615 -5.18 7.93 -2.78
C LYS A 615 -5.36 7.57 -1.31
N ARG A 616 -6.00 6.42 -1.00
CA ARG A 616 -6.17 5.92 0.37
C ARG A 616 -4.82 5.65 1.03
N LEU A 617 -3.94 4.92 0.36
CA LEU A 617 -2.59 4.64 0.85
C LEU A 617 -1.78 5.93 1.11
N TYR A 618 -1.93 6.95 0.27
CA TYR A 618 -1.30 8.27 0.48
C TYR A 618 -1.86 9.00 1.70
N ILE A 619 -3.18 8.92 1.94
CA ILE A 619 -3.83 9.49 3.13
C ILE A 619 -3.36 8.75 4.39
N GLU A 620 -3.34 7.41 4.37
CA GLU A 620 -2.85 6.55 5.46
C GLU A 620 -1.38 6.87 5.82
N VAL A 621 -0.48 6.92 4.82
CA VAL A 621 0.94 7.27 5.02
C VAL A 621 1.12 8.71 5.48
N SER A 622 0.29 9.65 5.02
CA SER A 622 0.32 11.05 5.48
C SER A 622 -0.13 11.17 6.93
N GLY A 623 -1.22 10.49 7.31
CA GLY A 623 -1.72 10.43 8.69
C GLY A 623 -0.68 9.83 9.63
N ALA A 624 -0.11 8.67 9.30
CA ALA A 624 0.94 8.03 10.08
C ALA A 624 2.21 8.90 10.21
N LYS A 625 2.58 9.64 9.15
CA LYS A 625 3.68 10.60 9.19
C LYS A 625 3.40 11.76 10.15
N GLU A 626 2.18 12.30 10.16
CA GLU A 626 1.80 13.32 11.14
C GLU A 626 1.76 12.77 12.56
N GLU A 627 1.25 11.56 12.76
CA GLU A 627 1.16 10.88 14.05
C GLU A 627 2.55 10.68 14.67
N LEU A 628 3.47 10.08 13.92
CA LEU A 628 4.89 9.98 14.30
C LEU A 628 5.53 11.36 14.51
N GLY A 629 5.09 12.38 13.76
CA GLY A 629 5.48 13.77 13.96
C GLY A 629 5.03 14.36 15.30
N ARG A 630 3.80 14.06 15.72
CA ARG A 630 3.24 14.42 17.04
C ARG A 630 3.97 13.65 18.15
N GLU A 631 4.18 12.35 18.01
CA GLU A 631 4.92 11.51 18.97
C GLU A 631 6.39 11.96 19.15
N LEU A 632 7.11 12.22 18.06
CA LEU A 632 8.47 12.77 18.14
C LEU A 632 8.50 14.17 18.79
N SER A 633 7.41 14.93 18.71
CA SER A 633 7.30 16.24 19.35
C SER A 633 6.95 16.13 20.83
N THR A 634 6.08 15.20 21.24
CA THR A 634 5.79 14.94 22.65
C THR A 634 6.96 14.27 23.37
N LEU A 635 7.70 13.36 22.72
CA LEU A 635 8.94 12.80 23.28
C LEU A 635 10.00 13.88 23.49
N ARG A 636 10.24 14.76 22.51
CA ARG A 636 11.16 15.91 22.68
C ARG A 636 10.69 16.87 23.78
N ALA A 637 9.39 17.10 23.94
CA ALA A 637 8.84 17.90 25.03
C ALA A 637 9.03 17.22 26.40
N GLN A 638 8.87 15.90 26.48
CA GLN A 638 9.14 15.13 27.70
C GLN A 638 10.62 15.10 28.05
N ASP A 639 11.52 14.89 27.09
CA ASP A 639 12.96 14.79 27.36
C ASP A 639 13.58 16.15 27.72
N SER A 640 13.14 17.23 27.06
CA SER A 640 13.51 18.59 27.48
C SER A 640 12.91 18.96 28.85
N ALA A 641 11.68 18.53 29.16
CA ALA A 641 11.11 18.70 30.51
C ALA A 641 11.88 17.90 31.58
N LYS A 642 12.27 16.64 31.32
CA LYS A 642 13.14 15.84 32.21
C LYS A 642 14.49 16.51 32.41
N GLN A 643 15.10 17.04 31.35
CA GLN A 643 16.38 17.73 31.42
C GLN A 643 16.29 19.03 32.23
N ILE A 644 15.21 19.81 32.07
CA ILE A 644 14.93 20.99 32.89
C ILE A 644 14.72 20.60 34.35
N ALA A 645 13.96 19.54 34.64
CA ALA A 645 13.74 19.05 36.01
C ALA A 645 15.04 18.59 36.68
N ALA A 646 15.90 17.85 35.97
CA ALA A 646 17.21 17.43 36.47
C ALA A 646 18.14 18.64 36.74
N LEU A 647 18.13 19.66 35.88
CA LEU A 647 18.88 20.89 36.09
C LEU A 647 18.33 21.71 37.27
N GLN A 648 17.01 21.71 37.49
CA GLN A 648 16.38 22.33 38.67
C GLN A 648 16.72 21.60 39.97
N GLU A 649 16.70 20.26 39.98
CA GLU A 649 17.13 19.46 41.13
C GLU A 649 18.63 19.68 41.43
N GLN A 650 19.47 19.72 40.39
CA GLN A 650 20.90 20.03 40.53
C GLN A 650 21.13 21.45 41.08
N ALA A 651 20.36 22.44 40.63
CA ALA A 651 20.42 23.81 41.16
C ALA A 651 20.03 23.86 42.65
N VAL A 652 18.88 23.25 43.03
CA VAL A 652 18.43 23.19 44.44
C VAL A 652 19.41 22.41 45.32
N SER A 653 20.08 21.38 44.78
CA SER A 653 21.14 20.65 45.47
C SER A 653 22.37 21.53 45.72
N LEU A 654 22.79 22.30 44.72
CA LEU A 654 23.90 23.26 44.83
C LEU A 654 23.56 24.43 45.77
N GLU A 655 22.34 24.96 45.76
CA GLU A 655 21.86 25.99 46.70
C GLU A 655 21.91 25.48 48.15
N ARG A 656 21.47 24.25 48.41
CA ARG A 656 21.56 23.63 49.74
C ARG A 656 23.02 23.39 50.16
N ALA A 657 23.89 22.99 49.23
CA ALA A 657 25.32 22.83 49.48
C ALA A 657 25.99 24.18 49.80
N LEU A 658 25.61 25.26 49.10
CA LEU A 658 26.05 26.63 49.36
C LEU A 658 25.62 27.07 50.77
N GLN A 659 24.32 26.95 51.11
CA GLN A 659 23.80 27.31 52.43
C GLN A 659 24.49 26.54 53.57
N LEU A 660 24.79 25.25 53.36
CA LEU A 660 25.57 24.44 54.31
C LEU A 660 27.03 24.90 54.42
N ALA A 661 27.65 25.35 53.33
CA ALA A 661 29.00 25.92 53.35
C ALA A 661 29.03 27.29 54.03
N GLU A 662 28.04 28.15 53.80
CA GLU A 662 27.88 29.46 54.45
C GLU A 662 27.64 29.31 55.95
N LEU A 663 26.80 28.37 56.37
CA LEU A 663 26.61 28.04 57.79
C LEU A 663 27.92 27.54 58.43
N LYS A 664 28.64 26.62 57.79
CA LYS A 664 29.96 26.15 58.27
C LYS A 664 30.99 27.27 58.33
N ALA A 665 31.04 28.18 57.35
CA ALA A 665 31.90 29.35 57.38
C ALA A 665 31.54 30.31 58.53
N SER A 666 30.24 30.51 58.79
CA SER A 666 29.75 31.29 59.92
C SER A 666 30.14 30.66 61.27
N GLU A 667 30.05 29.34 61.40
CA GLU A 667 30.49 28.60 62.60
C GLU A 667 32.01 28.65 62.79
N LEU A 668 32.80 28.48 61.73
CA LEU A 668 34.26 28.63 61.77
C LEU A 668 34.68 30.05 62.13
N SER A 669 34.01 31.09 61.61
CA SER A 669 34.23 32.48 62.03
C SER A 669 33.96 32.66 63.52
N LYS A 670 32.83 32.16 64.03
CA LYS A 670 32.48 32.20 65.46
C LYS A 670 33.44 31.39 66.35
N LEU A 671 34.10 30.37 65.82
CA LEU A 671 35.15 29.63 66.53
C LEU A 671 36.47 30.42 66.54
N LEU A 672 36.86 30.98 65.40
CA LEU A 672 38.05 31.84 65.28
C LEU A 672 37.94 33.07 66.18
N ASP A 673 36.78 33.73 66.24
CA ASP A 673 36.52 34.86 67.12
C ASP A 673 36.63 34.45 68.61
N LYS A 674 36.07 33.29 68.99
CA LYS A 674 36.21 32.75 70.36
C LYS A 674 37.66 32.44 70.71
N GLU A 675 38.38 31.75 69.83
CA GLU A 675 39.78 31.37 70.04
C GLU A 675 40.69 32.60 70.09
N LYS A 676 40.42 33.62 69.26
CA LYS A 676 41.04 34.94 69.36
C LYS A 676 40.76 35.61 70.71
N THR A 677 39.51 35.65 71.19
CA THR A 677 39.21 36.22 72.51
C THR A 677 39.88 35.43 73.64
N SER A 678 39.93 34.10 73.54
CA SER A 678 40.65 33.22 74.47
C SER A 678 42.15 33.50 74.47
N HIS A 679 42.78 33.71 73.29
CA HIS A 679 44.18 34.10 73.20
C HIS A 679 44.44 35.53 73.73
N GLU A 680 43.53 36.49 73.50
CA GLU A 680 43.62 37.83 74.10
C GLU A 680 43.48 37.79 75.63
N GLU A 681 42.62 36.91 76.17
CA GLU A 681 42.50 36.65 77.60
C GLU A 681 43.73 35.93 78.17
N LEU A 682 44.27 34.94 77.48
CA LEU A 682 45.49 34.22 77.87
C LEU A 682 46.71 35.15 77.83
N LEU A 683 46.81 36.04 76.84
CA LEU A 683 47.86 37.07 76.77
C LEU A 683 47.72 38.09 77.90
N LYS A 684 46.50 38.53 78.26
CA LYS A 684 46.25 39.33 79.47
C LYS A 684 46.65 38.56 80.73
N GLN A 685 46.35 37.26 80.81
CA GLN A 685 46.65 36.41 81.97
C GLN A 685 48.16 36.16 82.13
N VAL A 686 48.91 35.95 81.04
CA VAL A 686 50.38 35.90 81.04
C VAL A 686 50.98 37.27 81.37
N SER A 687 50.44 38.36 80.80
CA SER A 687 50.88 39.73 81.10
C SER A 687 50.66 40.11 82.57
N CYS A 688 49.61 39.61 83.22
CA CYS A 688 49.41 39.75 84.67
C CYS A 688 50.31 38.78 85.47
N GLY A 689 50.48 37.54 85.00
CA GLY A 689 51.29 36.51 85.65
C GLY A 689 52.78 36.87 85.73
N MET A 690 53.34 37.48 84.69
CA MET A 690 54.74 37.93 84.69
C MET A 690 55.04 39.11 85.62
N VAL A 691 54.00 39.74 86.22
CA VAL A 691 54.14 40.80 87.23
C VAL A 691 54.03 40.25 88.66
N ALA A 692 53.58 38.99 88.84
CA ALA A 692 53.27 38.40 90.14
C ALA A 692 54.37 37.50 90.75
N SER A 693 55.55 37.40 90.13
CA SER A 693 56.67 36.55 90.59
C SER A 693 57.56 37.20 91.67
N GLY A 694 57.01 38.11 92.47
CA GLY A 694 57.74 38.90 93.48
C GLY A 694 57.10 38.93 94.86
N GLN A 695 57.85 38.46 95.86
CA GLN A 695 57.67 38.63 97.32
C GLN A 695 56.67 37.74 98.10
N LYS A 696 57.27 36.96 99.02
CA LYS A 696 56.91 36.77 100.45
C LYS A 696 55.69 35.93 100.87
N LYS A 697 56.03 34.91 101.68
CA LYS A 697 55.45 34.51 102.98
C LYS A 697 53.91 34.45 103.13
N GLY A 698 53.41 33.22 103.26
CA GLY A 698 52.03 32.92 103.64
C GLY A 698 51.70 33.01 105.13
N GLY A 699 50.62 32.33 105.53
CA GLY A 699 50.20 32.21 106.93
C GLY A 699 48.68 32.17 107.15
N SER A 700 48.16 30.97 107.40
CA SER A 700 47.14 30.67 108.43
C SER A 700 45.67 31.19 108.33
N VAL A 701 44.74 30.22 108.33
CA VAL A 701 43.42 30.21 109.02
C VAL A 701 42.32 31.22 108.61
N GLY A 702 41.11 30.69 108.37
CA GLY A 702 39.85 31.47 108.31
C GLY A 702 38.67 30.64 107.77
N GLY A 703 37.80 30.12 108.64
CA GLY A 703 36.81 29.10 108.28
C GLY A 703 35.44 29.60 107.75
N GLY A 704 34.73 28.69 107.08
CA GLY A 704 33.27 28.53 107.23
C GLY A 704 32.35 29.23 106.22
N GLY A 705 31.77 28.46 105.29
CA GLY A 705 30.64 28.88 104.46
C GLY A 705 30.09 27.72 103.60
N THR A 706 28.86 27.27 103.87
CA THR A 706 28.26 26.07 103.25
C THR A 706 27.33 26.42 102.08
N GLY A 707 27.36 25.68 100.96
CA GLY A 707 26.42 25.89 99.85
C GLY A 707 26.62 25.04 98.59
N THR A 708 26.23 23.77 98.66
CA THR A 708 25.93 22.82 97.56
C THR A 708 25.84 23.34 96.11
N ALA A 709 26.67 22.80 95.19
CA ALA A 709 26.27 22.31 93.85
C ALA A 709 27.46 21.73 93.05
N SER A 710 27.81 20.46 93.26
CA SER A 710 28.72 19.71 92.35
C SER A 710 27.93 18.65 91.58
N GLY A 711 28.02 18.66 90.25
CA GLY A 711 27.30 17.70 89.38
C GLY A 711 27.50 17.94 87.88
N ASN A 712 27.46 19.19 87.41
CA ASN A 712 27.40 19.52 85.98
C ASN A 712 28.78 19.61 85.27
N SER A 713 29.81 18.93 85.81
CA SER A 713 31.16 18.93 85.22
C SER A 713 31.46 17.72 84.34
N CYS A 714 30.67 16.64 84.40
CA CYS A 714 30.96 15.40 83.67
C CYS A 714 30.28 15.35 82.29
N THR A 715 29.04 15.82 82.17
CA THR A 715 28.29 15.85 80.89
C THR A 715 29.05 16.60 79.81
N LYS A 716 29.54 17.81 80.09
CA LYS A 716 30.32 18.61 79.12
C LYS A 716 31.56 17.90 78.58
N CYS A 717 32.17 17.00 79.34
CA CYS A 717 33.30 16.19 78.88
C CYS A 717 32.84 15.06 77.95
N ILE A 718 31.68 14.45 78.22
CA ILE A 718 31.04 13.44 77.37
C ILE A 718 30.52 14.06 76.06
N ASP A 719 29.91 15.24 76.15
CA ASP A 719 29.45 16.05 75.00
C ASP A 719 30.67 16.47 74.14
N GLY A 720 31.76 16.91 74.78
CA GLY A 720 33.02 17.23 74.11
C GLY A 720 33.65 16.02 73.42
N LEU A 721 33.73 14.86 74.08
CA LEU A 721 34.26 13.62 73.50
C LEU A 721 33.39 13.13 72.33
N THR A 722 32.07 13.14 72.47
CA THR A 722 31.17 12.74 71.36
C THR A 722 31.21 13.72 70.19
N GLN A 723 31.43 15.02 70.43
CA GLN A 723 31.66 15.99 69.36
C GLN A 723 33.04 15.82 68.70
N ILE A 724 34.09 15.48 69.44
CA ILE A 724 35.40 15.11 68.88
C ILE A 724 35.25 13.86 68.01
N SER A 725 34.67 12.77 68.51
CA SER A 725 34.47 11.56 67.70
C SER A 725 33.54 11.76 66.50
N LYS A 726 32.57 12.68 66.57
CA LYS A 726 31.80 13.09 65.39
C LYS A 726 32.68 13.78 64.34
N LEU A 727 33.55 14.70 64.76
CA LEU A 727 34.49 15.38 63.86
C LEU A 727 35.55 14.42 63.29
N GLU A 728 36.02 13.45 64.07
CA GLU A 728 36.90 12.37 63.60
C GLU A 728 36.20 11.50 62.53
N ILE A 729 34.95 11.13 62.74
CA ILE A 729 34.14 10.38 61.76
C ILE A 729 33.87 11.21 60.49
N GLU A 730 33.62 12.52 60.61
CA GLU A 730 33.45 13.41 59.46
C GLU A 730 34.77 13.61 58.69
N ASN A 731 35.92 13.69 59.39
CA ASN A 731 37.25 13.77 58.78
C ASN A 731 37.62 12.45 58.06
N LEU A 732 37.37 11.29 58.68
CA LEU A 732 37.55 9.97 58.05
C LEU A 732 36.67 9.80 56.80
N LYS A 733 35.44 10.30 56.81
CA LYS A 733 34.56 10.33 55.63
C LYS A 733 35.07 11.28 54.54
N LEU A 734 35.64 12.43 54.91
CA LEU A 734 36.26 13.36 53.96
C LEU A 734 37.51 12.74 53.33
N GLN A 735 38.36 12.09 54.14
CA GLN A 735 39.54 11.36 53.67
C GLN A 735 39.17 10.20 52.73
N SER A 736 38.11 9.43 53.03
CA SER A 736 37.67 8.35 52.13
C SER A 736 37.07 8.87 50.82
N ALA A 737 36.31 9.98 50.86
CA ALA A 737 35.80 10.66 49.67
C ALA A 737 36.94 11.20 48.80
N CYS A 738 37.89 11.95 49.37
CA CYS A 738 39.06 12.46 48.66
C CYS A 738 39.94 11.32 48.12
N SER A 739 40.11 10.21 48.85
CA SER A 739 40.84 9.03 48.38
C SER A 739 40.14 8.35 47.19
N SER A 740 38.81 8.28 47.21
CA SER A 740 38.02 7.76 46.08
C SER A 740 38.16 8.66 44.85
N GLN A 741 38.04 9.98 45.00
CA GLN A 741 38.22 10.95 43.92
C GLN A 741 39.66 10.94 43.37
N LEU A 742 40.67 10.76 44.23
CA LEU A 742 42.07 10.64 43.78
C LEU A 742 42.28 9.37 42.94
N ARG A 743 41.60 8.28 43.27
CA ARG A 743 41.61 7.03 42.49
C ARG A 743 40.90 7.20 41.15
N GLU A 744 39.71 7.79 41.13
CA GLU A 744 38.94 8.10 39.91
C GLU A 744 39.75 9.00 38.96
N ILE A 745 40.40 10.04 39.47
CA ILE A 745 41.33 10.90 38.71
C ILE A 745 42.56 10.11 38.21
N GLY A 746 42.99 9.09 38.95
CA GLY A 746 44.05 8.16 38.52
C GLY A 746 43.60 7.25 37.38
N GLU A 747 42.43 6.62 37.50
CA GLU A 747 41.82 5.74 36.50
C GLU A 747 41.53 6.51 35.20
N LEU A 748 40.96 7.72 35.29
CA LEU A 748 40.75 8.61 34.14
C LEU A 748 42.07 9.04 33.47
N LYS A 749 43.15 9.22 34.22
CA LYS A 749 44.49 9.49 33.65
C LYS A 749 45.10 8.27 32.96
N VAL A 750 44.90 7.06 33.49
CA VAL A 750 45.31 5.82 32.83
C VAL A 750 44.54 5.66 31.52
N GLN A 751 43.22 5.77 31.53
CA GLN A 751 42.38 5.73 30.33
C GLN A 751 42.79 6.80 29.31
N LEU A 752 43.06 8.04 29.75
CA LEU A 752 43.53 9.10 28.86
C LEU A 752 44.88 8.76 28.20
N ASN A 753 45.82 8.19 28.95
CA ASN A 753 47.12 7.75 28.43
C ASN A 753 46.97 6.56 27.47
N GLU A 754 46.08 5.61 27.76
CA GLU A 754 45.74 4.49 26.87
C GLU A 754 45.14 5.00 25.55
N GLN A 755 44.22 5.98 25.60
CA GLN A 755 43.70 6.60 24.38
C GLN A 755 44.76 7.40 23.59
N HIS A 756 45.73 8.02 24.25
CA HIS A 756 46.87 8.63 23.55
C HIS A 756 47.77 7.57 22.89
N ALA A 757 47.97 6.41 23.54
CA ALA A 757 48.72 5.30 22.99
C ALA A 757 48.01 4.66 21.77
N THR A 758 46.68 4.46 21.83
CA THR A 758 45.91 3.96 20.67
C THR A 758 45.89 4.97 19.53
N ILE A 759 45.77 6.28 19.80
CA ILE A 759 45.88 7.33 18.78
C ILE A 759 47.28 7.31 18.14
N THR A 760 48.35 7.13 18.92
CA THR A 760 49.73 7.05 18.39
C THR A 760 49.91 5.80 17.51
N GLU A 761 49.43 4.64 17.95
CA GLU A 761 49.43 3.39 17.17
C GLU A 761 48.61 3.51 15.87
N LEU A 762 47.50 4.25 15.88
CA LEU A 762 46.71 4.53 14.67
C LEU A 762 47.44 5.45 13.69
N HIS A 763 48.23 6.43 14.16
CA HIS A 763 49.10 7.23 13.29
C HIS A 763 50.21 6.36 12.69
N ASN A 764 50.94 5.60 13.50
CA ASN A 764 51.96 4.65 13.02
C ASN A 764 51.41 3.70 11.92
N ARG A 765 50.17 3.24 12.06
CA ARG A 765 49.50 2.40 11.05
C ARG A 765 49.07 3.15 9.79
N LEU A 766 48.76 4.45 9.87
CA LEU A 766 48.51 5.28 8.71
C LEU A 766 49.82 5.57 7.95
N ASP A 767 50.92 5.81 8.67
CA ASP A 767 52.24 6.04 8.08
C ASP A 767 52.76 4.76 7.40
N LEU A 768 52.72 3.60 8.07
CA LEU A 768 53.05 2.30 7.46
C LEU A 768 52.14 1.95 6.27
N LYS A 769 50.88 2.42 6.26
CA LYS A 769 50.00 2.27 5.10
C LYS A 769 50.44 3.20 3.95
N ALA A 770 50.84 4.44 4.24
CA ALA A 770 51.35 5.37 3.23
C ALA A 770 52.66 4.85 2.60
N GLU A 771 53.59 4.35 3.41
CA GLU A 771 54.81 3.67 2.92
C GLU A 771 54.48 2.45 2.03
N ARG A 772 53.52 1.62 2.46
CA ARG A 772 53.06 0.47 1.67
C ARG A 772 52.44 0.89 0.34
N ASP A 773 51.59 1.91 0.36
CA ASP A 773 50.88 2.38 -0.83
C ASP A 773 51.85 3.07 -1.82
N GLN A 774 52.83 3.82 -1.32
CA GLN A 774 53.97 4.33 -2.10
C GLN A 774 54.79 3.18 -2.72
N LEU A 775 55.12 2.14 -1.95
CA LEU A 775 55.90 1.00 -2.46
C LEU A 775 55.10 0.15 -3.47
N ILE A 776 53.77 0.10 -3.33
CA ILE A 776 52.87 -0.47 -4.35
C ILE A 776 52.90 0.39 -5.63
N ASP A 777 52.89 1.71 -5.54
CA ASP A 777 52.94 2.59 -6.71
C ASP A 777 54.32 2.57 -7.39
N GLU A 778 55.43 2.48 -6.64
CA GLU A 778 56.75 2.18 -7.20
C GLU A 778 56.78 0.82 -7.93
N LEU A 779 56.11 -0.20 -7.40
CA LEU A 779 56.03 -1.52 -8.05
C LEU A 779 55.16 -1.48 -9.32
N LYS A 780 54.07 -0.70 -9.33
CA LYS A 780 53.28 -0.43 -10.55
C LYS A 780 54.11 0.32 -11.59
N GLU A 781 54.88 1.32 -11.19
CA GLU A 781 55.74 2.07 -12.11
C GLU A 781 56.81 1.16 -12.72
N LYS A 782 57.50 0.37 -11.88
CA LYS A 782 58.49 -0.63 -12.33
C LYS A 782 57.85 -1.68 -13.23
N ALA A 783 56.63 -2.15 -12.94
CA ALA A 783 55.89 -3.05 -13.82
C ALA A 783 55.54 -2.40 -15.16
N ALA A 784 55.08 -1.15 -15.18
CA ALA A 784 54.81 -0.40 -16.41
C ALA A 784 56.09 -0.15 -17.23
N GLN A 785 57.22 0.12 -16.57
CA GLN A 785 58.54 0.20 -17.21
C GLN A 785 58.96 -1.15 -17.80
N PHE A 786 58.74 -2.28 -17.12
CA PHE A 786 58.98 -3.62 -17.67
C PHE A 786 58.06 -3.94 -18.85
N GLU A 787 56.77 -3.61 -18.81
CA GLU A 787 55.91 -3.74 -19.98
C GLU A 787 56.36 -2.85 -21.13
N GLN A 788 56.83 -1.62 -20.86
CA GLN A 788 57.39 -0.72 -21.88
C GLN A 788 58.63 -1.35 -22.54
N ILE A 789 59.51 -1.97 -21.75
CA ILE A 789 60.68 -2.71 -22.23
C ILE A 789 60.26 -3.92 -23.08
N ILE A 790 59.27 -4.71 -22.63
CA ILE A 790 58.77 -5.88 -23.37
C ILE A 790 58.11 -5.44 -24.69
N ARG A 791 57.26 -4.42 -24.68
CA ARG A 791 56.63 -3.85 -25.88
C ARG A 791 57.68 -3.31 -26.86
N ASN A 792 58.71 -2.61 -26.36
CA ASN A 792 59.83 -2.15 -27.19
C ASN A 792 60.65 -3.32 -27.77
N GLN A 793 60.94 -4.37 -27.00
CA GLN A 793 61.66 -5.56 -27.47
C GLN A 793 60.87 -6.32 -28.55
N ILE A 794 59.55 -6.41 -28.42
CA ILE A 794 58.68 -7.00 -29.45
C ILE A 794 58.72 -6.15 -30.73
N SER A 795 58.69 -4.81 -30.62
CA SER A 795 58.85 -3.92 -31.77
C SER A 795 60.24 -4.01 -32.43
N THR A 796 61.34 -4.13 -31.68
CA THR A 796 62.68 -4.26 -32.28
C THR A 796 62.94 -5.64 -32.87
N ASN A 797 62.38 -6.70 -32.30
CA ASN A 797 62.65 -8.07 -32.73
C ASN A 797 61.76 -8.51 -33.91
N SER A 798 60.79 -7.70 -34.33
CA SER A 798 59.95 -7.94 -35.52
C SER A 798 60.69 -7.74 -36.86
N SER A 799 62.02 -7.88 -36.89
CA SER A 799 62.87 -7.64 -38.08
C SER A 799 64.14 -8.50 -38.12
N SER A 800 64.09 -9.73 -37.59
CA SER A 800 65.04 -10.81 -37.89
C SER A 800 64.38 -12.17 -37.65
N ALA A 801 64.87 -13.22 -38.33
CA ALA A 801 64.12 -14.46 -38.50
C ALA A 801 64.84 -15.72 -37.96
N THR A 802 64.09 -16.82 -37.96
CA THR A 802 64.52 -18.24 -38.02
C THR A 802 65.20 -18.93 -36.81
N THR A 803 64.69 -20.15 -36.57
CA THR A 803 65.38 -21.39 -36.10
C THR A 803 65.92 -21.55 -34.67
N SER A 804 65.33 -22.58 -34.00
CA SER A 804 65.95 -23.65 -33.18
C SER A 804 66.76 -23.36 -31.90
N ASP A 805 66.30 -24.05 -30.84
CA ASP A 805 67.06 -24.75 -29.79
C ASP A 805 67.89 -24.05 -28.69
N SER A 806 67.77 -24.69 -27.51
CA SER A 806 68.79 -24.88 -26.46
C SER A 806 69.00 -23.84 -25.34
N ALA A 807 68.84 -24.35 -24.11
CA ALA A 807 69.57 -24.07 -22.87
C ALA A 807 69.69 -22.63 -22.29
N THR A 808 69.47 -22.51 -20.97
CA THR A 808 70.57 -22.29 -20.00
C THR A 808 70.12 -22.37 -18.53
N SER A 809 71.06 -22.70 -17.63
CA SER A 809 70.89 -22.68 -16.18
C SER A 809 71.63 -21.50 -15.55
N PRO A 810 71.20 -20.96 -14.38
CA PRO A 810 71.97 -19.95 -13.65
C PRO A 810 73.06 -20.55 -12.74
N ILE A 811 74.18 -19.84 -12.67
CA ILE A 811 75.43 -20.17 -11.96
C ILE A 811 75.30 -20.01 -10.43
N ARG A 812 76.03 -20.83 -9.65
CA ARG A 812 76.64 -20.40 -8.38
C ARG A 812 78.06 -20.93 -8.21
N GLN A 813 78.92 -20.11 -7.60
CA GLN A 813 80.34 -20.38 -7.38
C GLN A 813 80.59 -21.10 -6.05
N ARG A 814 81.63 -21.94 -5.99
CA ARG A 814 82.71 -21.82 -4.99
C ARG A 814 84.00 -22.49 -5.51
N VAL A 815 85.14 -22.05 -5.00
CA VAL A 815 86.49 -22.36 -5.50
C VAL A 815 87.18 -23.38 -4.58
N ALA A 816 88.12 -24.15 -5.12
CA ALA A 816 88.86 -25.20 -4.42
C ALA A 816 90.35 -24.85 -4.17
N SER A 817 90.94 -25.53 -3.20
CA SER A 817 92.39 -25.67 -2.96
C SER A 817 92.63 -27.07 -2.38
N ARG A 818 93.48 -27.93 -2.98
CA ARG A 818 94.96 -28.01 -2.84
C ARG A 818 95.36 -28.45 -1.41
N ASP A 819 96.24 -29.42 -1.15
CA ASP A 819 97.29 -30.08 -1.96
C ASP A 819 97.64 -31.51 -1.43
N GLN A 820 98.49 -32.27 -2.16
CA GLN A 820 99.28 -33.45 -1.74
C GLN A 820 98.50 -34.71 -1.24
N SER A 821 98.78 -35.97 -1.61
CA SER A 821 99.94 -36.71 -2.17
C SER A 821 101.05 -37.10 -1.19
N VAL A 822 101.07 -38.39 -0.80
CA VAL A 822 102.18 -39.36 -0.92
C VAL A 822 101.58 -40.76 -0.66
N GLY A 823 102.12 -41.81 -1.27
CA GLY A 823 101.78 -43.20 -0.96
C GLY A 823 103.01 -44.10 -1.01
N THR A 824 102.95 -45.23 -0.30
CA THR A 824 103.95 -46.32 -0.34
C THR A 824 103.20 -47.65 -0.34
N VAL A 825 103.63 -48.58 -1.19
CA VAL A 825 102.97 -49.87 -1.45
C VAL A 825 103.70 -50.99 -0.69
N ASP A 826 103.00 -52.09 -0.42
CA ASP A 826 103.60 -53.38 -0.03
C ASP A 826 104.66 -53.86 -1.04
N GLU A 827 105.63 -54.68 -0.61
CA GLU A 827 105.61 -56.12 -0.95
C GLU A 827 106.77 -56.99 -0.39
N ALA A 828 106.49 -58.30 -0.36
CA ALA A 828 107.38 -59.43 -0.67
C ALA A 828 108.67 -59.75 0.12
N ALA A 829 108.57 -60.83 0.91
CA ALA A 829 109.22 -62.13 0.70
C ALA A 829 110.76 -62.33 0.77
N ALA A 830 111.17 -63.11 1.79
CA ALA A 830 111.96 -64.35 1.75
C ALA A 830 113.14 -64.56 0.77
N ASP A 831 114.29 -64.97 1.35
CA ASP A 831 115.18 -66.01 0.79
C ASP A 831 115.90 -66.81 1.92
N SER A 832 116.57 -67.89 1.52
CA SER A 832 117.48 -68.84 2.19
C SER A 832 118.75 -68.21 2.81
N GLY A 833 119.62 -68.92 3.57
CA GLY A 833 119.61 -70.31 4.06
C GLY A 833 121.03 -70.82 4.44
N ALA A 834 121.20 -72.15 4.57
CA ALA A 834 122.46 -72.89 4.75
C ALA A 834 123.22 -72.81 6.10
N THR A 835 124.17 -73.74 6.31
CA THR A 835 124.80 -74.10 7.60
C THR A 835 126.27 -74.60 7.44
N SER A 836 127.12 -74.36 8.44
CA SER A 836 128.51 -74.89 8.60
C SER A 836 128.86 -74.95 10.11
N GLU A 837 129.43 -76.03 10.69
CA GLU A 837 130.84 -76.52 10.65
C GLU A 837 131.86 -75.58 11.34
N ASP A 838 132.86 -76.00 12.15
CA ASP A 838 133.32 -77.30 12.70
C ASP A 838 134.29 -77.04 13.91
N ARG A 839 134.70 -78.10 14.64
CA ARG A 839 135.94 -78.30 15.45
C ARG A 839 136.00 -78.15 16.98
N SER A 840 136.18 -79.32 17.61
CA SER A 840 137.14 -79.67 18.71
C SER A 840 136.97 -79.07 20.12
N SER A 841 137.24 -79.78 21.23
CA SER A 841 137.63 -81.20 21.43
C SER A 841 137.46 -81.68 22.89
N ALA A 842 137.38 -83.01 23.06
CA ALA A 842 137.75 -83.79 24.27
C ALA A 842 136.88 -83.72 25.55
N THR A 843 136.02 -84.74 25.72
CA THR A 843 135.88 -85.70 26.87
C THR A 843 135.91 -85.23 28.35
N PRO A 844 135.27 -85.97 29.30
CA PRO A 844 134.46 -87.18 29.15
C PRO A 844 133.02 -87.12 29.73
N ILE A 845 132.15 -87.93 29.12
CA ILE A 845 131.06 -88.74 29.68
C ILE A 845 130.78 -88.57 31.19
N ASP A 846 129.76 -87.76 31.52
CA ASP A 846 128.70 -88.02 32.52
C ASP A 846 127.74 -86.80 32.62
N GLN A 847 128.27 -85.61 32.37
CA GLN A 847 127.57 -84.34 32.63
C GLN A 847 126.62 -83.88 31.50
N GLN A 848 126.43 -84.69 30.46
CA GLN A 848 125.80 -84.25 29.21
C GLN A 848 124.28 -84.41 29.20
N ASP A 849 123.74 -85.48 29.80
CA ASP A 849 122.29 -85.71 29.87
C ASP A 849 121.59 -84.78 30.86
N ILE A 850 122.24 -84.46 31.99
CA ILE A 850 121.74 -83.44 32.94
C ILE A 850 121.58 -82.08 32.23
N ARG A 851 122.59 -81.67 31.44
CA ARG A 851 122.53 -80.42 30.64
C ARG A 851 121.52 -80.50 29.48
N ARG A 852 121.15 -81.70 29.03
CA ARG A 852 120.09 -81.90 28.02
C ARG A 852 118.71 -81.74 28.65
N GLN A 853 118.44 -82.44 29.75
CA GLN A 853 117.21 -82.31 30.53
C GLN A 853 116.97 -80.86 31.00
N LEU A 854 118.02 -80.14 31.43
CA LEU A 854 117.92 -78.72 31.79
C LEU A 854 117.48 -77.83 30.63
N ARG A 855 118.01 -78.03 29.42
CA ARG A 855 117.56 -77.29 28.22
C ARG A 855 116.15 -77.70 27.80
N ASP A 856 115.80 -78.98 27.88
CA ASP A 856 114.46 -79.46 27.53
C ASP A 856 113.40 -78.94 28.54
N GLN A 857 113.78 -78.75 29.81
CA GLN A 857 112.96 -78.08 30.83
C GLN A 857 112.88 -76.57 30.60
N GLU A 858 114.00 -75.89 30.35
CA GLU A 858 114.02 -74.46 30.04
C GLU A 858 113.19 -74.15 28.79
N GLN A 859 113.31 -74.96 27.74
CA GLN A 859 112.55 -74.79 26.51
C GLN A 859 111.06 -75.05 26.73
N LYS A 860 110.66 -76.03 27.54
CA LYS A 860 109.26 -76.19 27.97
C LYS A 860 108.74 -74.97 28.73
N VAL A 861 109.51 -74.44 29.68
CA VAL A 861 109.12 -73.22 30.43
C VAL A 861 108.97 -72.02 29.50
N ARG A 862 109.89 -71.83 28.54
CA ARG A 862 109.78 -70.78 27.50
C ARG A 862 108.57 -71.00 26.59
N GLU A 863 108.26 -72.25 26.22
CA GLU A 863 107.14 -72.59 25.35
C GLU A 863 105.77 -72.45 26.06
N GLU A 864 105.68 -72.82 27.34
CA GLU A 864 104.50 -72.56 28.19
C GLU A 864 104.32 -71.06 28.44
N MET A 865 105.40 -70.32 28.70
CA MET A 865 105.37 -68.86 28.84
C MET A 865 104.93 -68.18 27.53
N ALA A 866 105.43 -68.64 26.37
CA ALA A 866 104.99 -68.17 25.07
C ALA A 866 103.52 -68.52 24.79
N LYS A 867 103.04 -69.71 25.17
CA LYS A 867 101.62 -70.09 25.09
C LYS A 867 100.75 -69.23 26.00
N ALA A 868 101.21 -68.91 27.20
CA ALA A 868 100.52 -68.03 28.14
C ALA A 868 100.41 -66.59 27.61
N PHE A 869 101.51 -66.01 27.12
CA PHE A 869 101.48 -64.68 26.50
C PHE A 869 100.67 -64.67 25.20
N ALA A 870 100.77 -65.68 24.33
CA ALA A 870 99.92 -65.80 23.15
C ALA A 870 98.42 -65.92 23.52
N GLY A 871 98.09 -66.60 24.62
CA GLY A 871 96.73 -66.64 25.17
C GLY A 871 96.25 -65.29 25.68
N GLN A 872 97.10 -64.54 26.39
CA GLN A 872 96.78 -63.18 26.84
C GLN A 872 96.62 -62.20 25.67
N ILE A 873 97.50 -62.26 24.67
CA ILE A 873 97.43 -61.46 23.43
C ILE A 873 96.13 -61.78 22.70
N LYS A 874 95.78 -63.05 22.47
CA LYS A 874 94.50 -63.44 21.87
C LYS A 874 93.30 -62.94 22.66
N GLN A 875 93.32 -63.02 24.00
CA GLN A 875 92.23 -62.48 24.82
C GLN A 875 92.11 -60.95 24.72
N ILE A 876 93.22 -60.23 24.52
CA ILE A 876 93.23 -58.78 24.27
C ILE A 876 92.71 -58.46 22.86
N GLU A 877 93.17 -59.19 21.84
CA GLU A 877 92.66 -59.09 20.47
C GLU A 877 91.16 -59.38 20.38
N GLU A 878 90.66 -60.43 21.06
CA GLU A 878 89.24 -60.78 21.10
C GLU A 878 88.41 -59.69 21.80
N ARG A 879 88.92 -59.09 22.89
CA ARG A 879 88.29 -57.93 23.53
C ARG A 879 88.22 -56.73 22.59
N PHE A 880 89.30 -56.39 21.89
CA PHE A 880 89.29 -55.30 20.92
C PHE A 880 88.38 -55.60 19.73
N ARG A 881 88.43 -56.81 19.16
CA ARG A 881 87.56 -57.26 18.05
C ARG A 881 86.08 -57.19 18.43
N ALA A 882 85.73 -57.57 19.66
CA ALA A 882 84.38 -57.42 20.20
C ALA A 882 83.97 -55.96 20.49
N GLN A 883 84.92 -55.08 20.82
CA GLN A 883 84.65 -53.64 20.93
C GLN A 883 84.45 -52.99 19.55
N PHE A 884 85.28 -53.32 18.55
CA PHE A 884 85.12 -52.85 17.18
C PHE A 884 83.78 -53.27 16.58
N ALA A 885 83.39 -54.56 16.70
CA ALA A 885 82.08 -55.03 16.23
C ALA A 885 80.90 -54.26 16.87
N ARG A 886 81.00 -53.91 18.16
CA ARG A 886 79.99 -53.07 18.84
C ARG A 886 80.00 -51.62 18.37
N PHE A 887 81.17 -51.07 18.01
CA PHE A 887 81.24 -49.74 17.40
C PHE A 887 80.66 -49.73 15.99
N GLU A 888 80.88 -50.79 15.20
CA GLU A 888 80.27 -50.97 13.88
C GLU A 888 78.74 -51.11 13.98
N GLU A 889 78.23 -51.94 14.89
CA GLU A 889 76.80 -52.08 15.19
C GLU A 889 76.16 -50.75 15.66
N ASN A 890 76.83 -50.00 16.54
CA ASN A 890 76.40 -48.67 16.96
C ASN A 890 76.42 -47.63 15.82
N ILE A 891 77.38 -47.74 14.89
CA ILE A 891 77.47 -46.86 13.72
C ILE A 891 76.36 -47.18 12.72
N ASP A 892 76.04 -48.45 12.49
CA ASP A 892 75.00 -48.86 11.54
C ASP A 892 73.58 -48.62 12.07
N THR A 893 73.35 -48.80 13.37
CA THR A 893 72.08 -48.37 14.01
C THR A 893 71.88 -46.85 13.91
N LEU A 894 72.91 -46.04 14.23
CA LEU A 894 72.85 -44.58 14.04
C LEU A 894 72.65 -44.16 12.57
N LYS A 895 73.17 -44.91 11.58
CA LYS A 895 72.85 -44.69 10.16
C LYS A 895 71.37 -44.95 9.89
N THR A 896 70.80 -46.05 10.38
CA THR A 896 69.37 -46.36 10.18
C THR A 896 68.46 -45.32 10.82
N GLU A 897 68.72 -44.91 12.06
CA GLU A 897 67.97 -43.83 12.72
C GLU A 897 68.04 -42.51 11.93
N LEU A 898 69.21 -42.16 11.39
CA LEU A 898 69.37 -40.96 10.55
C LEU A 898 68.59 -41.06 9.23
N TYR A 899 68.58 -42.23 8.57
CA TYR A 899 67.77 -42.44 7.37
C TYR A 899 66.26 -42.35 7.66
N ASP A 900 65.79 -42.95 8.75
CA ASP A 900 64.39 -42.90 9.16
C ASP A 900 63.94 -41.47 9.52
N ARG A 901 64.79 -40.69 10.21
CA ARG A 901 64.50 -39.27 10.46
C ARG A 901 64.53 -38.43 9.19
N VAL A 902 65.39 -38.72 8.22
CA VAL A 902 65.37 -38.08 6.90
C VAL A 902 64.12 -38.48 6.10
N ALA A 903 63.57 -39.68 6.29
CA ALA A 903 62.30 -40.09 5.70
C ALA A 903 61.11 -39.37 6.37
N GLU A 904 61.05 -39.32 7.71
CA GLU A 904 60.03 -38.58 8.47
C GLU A 904 59.99 -37.10 8.08
N LEU A 905 61.16 -36.46 7.96
CA LEU A 905 61.27 -35.07 7.53
C LEU A 905 60.80 -34.84 6.09
N LYS A 906 61.01 -35.80 5.18
CA LYS A 906 60.47 -35.72 3.80
C LYS A 906 58.94 -35.79 3.79
N VAL A 907 58.34 -36.69 4.57
CA VAL A 907 56.87 -36.79 4.70
C VAL A 907 56.30 -35.51 5.31
N ARG A 908 56.86 -35.01 6.41
CA ARG A 908 56.47 -33.72 7.03
C ARG A 908 56.57 -32.55 6.06
N ASN A 909 57.59 -32.52 5.21
CA ASN A 909 57.72 -31.47 4.20
C ASN A 909 56.64 -31.58 3.10
N GLN A 910 56.28 -32.79 2.69
CA GLN A 910 55.15 -33.03 1.76
C GLN A 910 53.81 -32.63 2.39
N GLU A 911 53.56 -32.96 3.67
CA GLU A 911 52.39 -32.49 4.42
C GLU A 911 52.30 -30.96 4.44
N VAL A 912 53.43 -30.28 4.68
CA VAL A 912 53.52 -28.81 4.66
C VAL A 912 53.25 -28.21 3.28
N GLU A 913 53.74 -28.81 2.19
CA GLU A 913 53.41 -28.33 0.83
C GLU A 913 51.92 -28.56 0.47
N VAL A 914 51.34 -29.70 0.87
CA VAL A 914 49.89 -29.95 0.70
C VAL A 914 49.07 -28.91 1.47
N LEU A 915 49.45 -28.59 2.71
CA LEU A 915 48.79 -27.56 3.52
C LEU A 915 48.96 -26.15 2.92
N LYS A 916 50.12 -25.82 2.34
CA LYS A 916 50.31 -24.55 1.59
C LYS A 916 49.36 -24.47 0.40
N CYS A 917 49.25 -25.52 -0.41
CA CYS A 917 48.32 -25.57 -1.55
C CYS A 917 46.84 -25.44 -1.11
N ALA A 918 46.46 -26.08 -0.01
CA ALA A 918 45.13 -25.91 0.59
C ALA A 918 44.88 -24.46 1.04
N ILE A 919 45.84 -23.84 1.74
CA ILE A 919 45.73 -22.44 2.19
C ILE A 919 45.67 -21.45 1.00
N VAL A 920 46.41 -21.71 -0.09
CA VAL A 920 46.37 -20.88 -1.30
C VAL A 920 45.00 -21.00 -1.99
N THR A 921 44.50 -22.22 -2.20
CA THR A 921 43.21 -22.44 -2.88
C THR A 921 42.02 -21.94 -2.06
N GLU A 922 42.00 -22.06 -0.73
CA GLU A 922 40.98 -21.41 0.11
C GLU A 922 41.07 -19.88 0.07
N ARG A 923 42.29 -19.32 0.00
CA ARG A 923 42.48 -17.87 -0.25
C ARG A 923 42.04 -17.43 -1.64
N GLU A 924 41.93 -18.34 -2.61
CA GLU A 924 41.43 -18.06 -3.96
C GLU A 924 39.91 -18.06 -3.97
N LYS A 925 39.27 -19.11 -3.42
CA LYS A 925 37.82 -19.17 -3.20
C LYS A 925 37.30 -17.96 -2.42
N MET A 926 38.01 -17.53 -1.38
CA MET A 926 37.61 -16.34 -0.61
C MET A 926 37.80 -15.02 -1.39
N ARG A 927 38.79 -14.93 -2.30
CA ARG A 927 38.93 -13.79 -3.22
C ARG A 927 37.82 -13.78 -4.27
N GLU A 928 37.46 -14.93 -4.82
CA GLU A 928 36.35 -15.10 -5.77
C GLU A 928 35.01 -14.75 -5.11
N LEU A 929 34.76 -15.24 -3.88
CA LEU A 929 33.54 -14.94 -3.13
C LEU A 929 33.43 -13.44 -2.80
N LEU A 930 34.52 -12.79 -2.41
CA LEU A 930 34.55 -11.34 -2.21
C LEU A 930 34.34 -10.56 -3.52
N ALA A 931 34.98 -10.96 -4.62
CA ALA A 931 34.78 -10.35 -5.93
C ALA A 931 33.33 -10.52 -6.44
N GLN A 932 32.71 -11.68 -6.20
CA GLN A 932 31.30 -11.91 -6.49
C GLN A 932 30.40 -11.03 -5.60
N LYS A 933 30.73 -10.83 -4.32
CA LYS A 933 29.95 -9.95 -3.43
C LYS A 933 30.09 -8.47 -3.83
N ASP A 934 31.26 -8.04 -4.28
CA ASP A 934 31.45 -6.71 -4.87
C ASP A 934 30.65 -6.55 -6.17
N ALA A 935 30.58 -7.59 -7.01
CA ALA A 935 29.78 -7.60 -8.23
C ALA A 935 28.27 -7.59 -7.93
N ASP A 936 27.81 -8.40 -6.99
CA ASP A 936 26.43 -8.42 -6.48
C ASP A 936 26.03 -7.01 -5.97
N ALA A 937 26.90 -6.38 -5.18
CA ALA A 937 26.67 -5.06 -4.62
C ALA A 937 26.60 -3.97 -5.70
N ARG A 938 27.50 -3.99 -6.70
CA ARG A 938 27.45 -3.08 -7.85
C ARG A 938 26.16 -3.26 -8.65
N ALA A 939 25.79 -4.51 -8.97
CA ALA A 939 24.55 -4.83 -9.68
C ALA A 939 23.28 -4.41 -8.90
N LEU A 940 23.32 -4.36 -7.56
CA LEU A 940 22.26 -3.79 -6.74
C LEU A 940 22.22 -2.25 -6.81
N PHE A 941 23.38 -1.58 -6.75
CA PHE A 941 23.47 -0.13 -6.95
C PHE A 941 23.02 0.30 -8.35
N ASP A 942 23.40 -0.44 -9.40
CA ASP A 942 22.98 -0.16 -10.79
C ASP A 942 21.46 -0.30 -10.94
N LYS A 943 20.86 -1.36 -10.40
CA LYS A 943 19.40 -1.54 -10.35
C LYS A 943 18.70 -0.44 -9.54
N GLN A 944 19.27 -0.01 -8.42
CA GLN A 944 18.74 1.10 -7.63
C GLN A 944 18.83 2.43 -8.40
N SER A 945 19.93 2.66 -9.12
CA SER A 945 20.14 3.83 -9.98
C SER A 945 19.14 3.86 -11.13
N GLU A 946 18.90 2.72 -11.80
CA GLU A 946 17.91 2.58 -12.86
C GLU A 946 16.48 2.82 -12.34
N LEU A 947 16.12 2.22 -11.20
CA LEU A 947 14.82 2.43 -10.54
C LEU A 947 14.60 3.91 -10.18
N MET A 948 15.62 4.58 -9.62
CA MET A 948 15.59 6.02 -9.35
C MET A 948 15.52 6.86 -10.63
N GLY A 949 16.09 6.37 -11.74
CA GLY A 949 15.94 6.96 -13.07
C GLY A 949 14.51 6.87 -13.60
N ARG A 950 13.87 5.69 -13.47
CA ARG A 950 12.46 5.47 -13.83
C ARG A 950 11.53 6.38 -13.02
N TYR A 951 11.67 6.42 -11.69
CA TYR A 951 10.87 7.33 -10.85
C TYR A 951 11.09 8.81 -11.18
N LYS A 952 12.32 9.25 -11.49
CA LYS A 952 12.56 10.62 -11.97
C LYS A 952 11.86 10.91 -13.29
N ALA A 953 11.83 9.96 -14.23
CA ALA A 953 11.14 10.10 -15.50
C ALA A 953 9.61 10.12 -15.33
N GLU A 954 9.06 9.26 -14.46
CA GLU A 954 7.63 9.24 -14.10
C GLU A 954 7.19 10.56 -13.46
N VAL A 955 7.94 11.07 -12.47
CA VAL A 955 7.68 12.37 -11.85
C VAL A 955 7.75 13.51 -12.86
N ALA A 956 8.77 13.53 -13.75
CA ALA A 956 8.89 14.53 -14.79
C ALA A 956 7.75 14.47 -15.82
N ASN A 957 7.24 13.28 -16.15
CA ASN A 957 6.10 13.11 -17.04
C ASN A 957 4.77 13.48 -16.35
N GLY A 958 4.62 13.17 -15.06
CA GLY A 958 3.52 13.65 -14.23
C GLY A 958 3.48 15.19 -14.18
N GLN A 959 4.62 15.84 -13.92
CA GLN A 959 4.74 17.30 -13.96
C GLN A 959 4.37 17.89 -15.33
N LYS A 960 4.81 17.29 -16.44
CA LYS A 960 4.39 17.72 -17.80
C LYS A 960 2.88 17.58 -18.00
N LYS A 961 2.26 16.49 -17.51
CA LYS A 961 0.80 16.30 -17.64
C LYS A 961 0.00 17.23 -16.75
N VAL A 962 0.48 17.55 -15.54
CA VAL A 962 -0.08 18.62 -14.70
C VAL A 962 -0.02 19.96 -15.44
N GLN A 963 1.15 20.37 -15.94
CA GLN A 963 1.27 21.63 -16.72
C GLN A 963 0.39 21.66 -17.98
N PHE A 964 0.16 20.51 -18.63
CA PHE A 964 -0.78 20.43 -19.74
C PHE A 964 -2.22 20.70 -19.28
N LEU A 965 -2.67 20.02 -18.22
CA LEU A 965 -4.01 20.19 -17.66
C LEU A 965 -4.21 21.60 -17.06
N GLU A 966 -3.16 22.23 -16.52
CA GLU A 966 -3.19 23.62 -16.04
C GLU A 966 -3.41 24.61 -17.19
N ARG A 967 -2.79 24.40 -18.36
CA ARG A 967 -3.04 25.21 -19.57
C ARG A 967 -4.44 24.99 -20.11
N GLU A 968 -4.86 23.73 -20.29
CA GLU A 968 -6.21 23.39 -20.76
C GLU A 968 -7.29 23.99 -19.84
N LEU A 969 -7.11 23.90 -18.52
CA LEU A 969 -8.03 24.47 -17.54
C LEU A 969 -8.00 26.01 -17.52
N GLN A 970 -6.87 26.65 -17.87
CA GLN A 970 -6.78 28.09 -18.07
C GLN A 970 -7.48 28.54 -19.36
N GLU A 971 -7.29 27.83 -20.47
CA GLU A 971 -8.00 28.05 -21.74
C GLU A 971 -9.52 27.91 -21.56
N LYS A 972 -10.00 26.91 -20.78
CA LYS A 972 -11.42 26.78 -20.44
C LYS A 972 -11.94 27.93 -19.55
N ARG A 973 -11.13 28.44 -18.62
CA ARG A 973 -11.49 29.64 -17.82
C ARG A 973 -11.63 30.88 -18.70
N GLU A 974 -10.70 31.08 -19.64
CA GLU A 974 -10.72 32.20 -20.57
C GLU A 974 -11.89 32.12 -21.54
N LEU A 975 -12.21 30.92 -22.04
CA LEU A 975 -13.42 30.66 -22.83
C LEU A 975 -14.68 31.04 -22.03
N CYS A 976 -14.87 30.50 -20.83
CA CYS A 976 -16.03 30.82 -20.00
C CYS A 976 -16.09 32.30 -19.56
N ALA A 977 -14.96 33.00 -19.46
CA ALA A 977 -14.93 34.44 -19.25
C ALA A 977 -15.43 35.21 -20.49
N SER A 978 -15.03 34.77 -21.69
CA SER A 978 -15.50 35.35 -22.96
C SER A 978 -16.99 35.10 -23.21
N GLU A 979 -17.49 33.90 -22.87
CA GLU A 979 -18.91 33.55 -22.92
C GLU A 979 -19.73 34.40 -21.95
N ARG A 980 -19.25 34.59 -20.71
CA ARG A 980 -19.88 35.49 -19.74
C ARG A 980 -19.94 36.93 -20.24
N GLN A 981 -18.86 37.46 -20.82
CA GLN A 981 -18.85 38.82 -21.37
C GLN A 981 -19.80 38.95 -22.60
N SER A 982 -19.93 37.89 -23.40
CA SER A 982 -20.88 37.84 -24.52
C SER A 982 -22.33 37.84 -24.01
N MET A 983 -22.63 37.01 -23.01
CA MET A 983 -23.94 36.95 -22.36
C MET A 983 -24.29 38.26 -21.63
N GLU A 984 -23.32 38.92 -20.99
CA GLU A 984 -23.50 40.22 -20.35
C GLU A 984 -23.88 41.30 -21.38
N LYS A 985 -23.22 41.34 -22.55
CA LYS A 985 -23.58 42.23 -23.67
C LYS A 985 -25.00 41.94 -24.19
N LEU A 986 -25.37 40.67 -24.33
CA LEU A 986 -26.71 40.26 -24.77
C LEU A 986 -27.78 40.65 -23.74
N ILE A 987 -27.53 40.45 -22.44
CA ILE A 987 -28.44 40.89 -21.36
C ILE A 987 -28.57 42.41 -21.35
N ALA A 988 -27.49 43.15 -21.56
CA ALA A 988 -27.51 44.61 -21.66
C ALA A 988 -28.35 45.09 -22.87
N GLN A 989 -28.17 44.45 -24.03
CA GLN A 989 -28.99 44.74 -25.23
C GLN A 989 -30.48 44.46 -24.99
N ILE A 990 -30.83 43.27 -24.49
CA ILE A 990 -32.23 42.90 -24.17
C ILE A 990 -32.83 43.86 -23.13
N THR A 991 -32.03 44.34 -22.18
CA THR A 991 -32.46 45.32 -21.16
C THR A 991 -32.69 46.70 -21.76
N ALA A 992 -31.86 47.13 -22.72
CA ALA A 992 -32.05 48.37 -23.47
C ALA A 992 -33.29 48.30 -24.39
N GLU A 993 -33.47 47.21 -25.15
CA GLU A 993 -34.67 46.97 -25.98
C GLU A 993 -35.95 46.96 -25.12
N ARG A 994 -35.95 46.22 -23.99
CA ARG A 994 -37.05 46.26 -23.01
C ARG A 994 -37.27 47.63 -22.38
N LYS A 995 -36.29 48.53 -22.39
CA LYS A 995 -36.46 49.93 -21.96
C LYS A 995 -37.15 50.73 -23.05
N MET A 996 -36.63 50.68 -24.28
CA MET A 996 -37.21 51.34 -25.46
C MET A 996 -38.69 50.95 -25.69
N PHE A 997 -39.05 49.67 -25.50
CA PHE A 997 -40.44 49.22 -25.60
C PHE A 997 -41.35 49.84 -24.53
N ARG A 998 -40.91 49.93 -23.26
CA ARG A 998 -41.67 50.58 -22.18
C ARG A 998 -41.79 52.09 -22.37
N GLU A 999 -40.74 52.74 -22.86
CA GLU A 999 -40.77 54.18 -23.18
C GLU A 999 -41.77 54.45 -24.33
N ARG A 1000 -41.82 53.58 -25.35
CA ARG A 1000 -42.81 53.65 -26.43
C ARG A 1000 -44.24 53.29 -26.00
N GLU A 1001 -44.40 52.35 -25.08
CA GLU A 1001 -45.68 51.99 -24.47
C GLU A 1001 -46.22 53.17 -23.64
N GLN A 1002 -45.35 53.83 -22.87
CA GLN A 1002 -45.68 55.05 -22.15
C GLN A 1002 -46.06 56.19 -23.11
N GLU A 1003 -45.29 56.47 -24.17
CA GLU A 1003 -45.66 57.46 -25.19
C GLU A 1003 -47.06 57.21 -25.81
N MET A 1004 -47.44 55.94 -25.99
CA MET A 1004 -48.77 55.59 -26.50
C MET A 1004 -49.85 55.80 -25.45
N ASN A 1005 -49.62 55.41 -24.19
CA ASN A 1005 -50.57 55.61 -23.09
C ASN A 1005 -50.77 57.11 -22.78
N ASP A 1006 -49.73 57.92 -22.86
CA ASP A 1006 -49.80 59.37 -22.69
C ASP A 1006 -50.63 60.01 -23.82
N ARG A 1007 -50.43 59.58 -25.09
CA ARG A 1007 -51.28 60.01 -26.23
C ARG A 1007 -52.74 59.56 -26.11
N PHE A 1008 -52.99 58.36 -25.59
CA PHE A 1008 -54.37 57.91 -25.32
C PHE A 1008 -55.04 58.81 -24.27
N GLN A 1009 -54.34 59.13 -23.16
CA GLN A 1009 -54.85 60.07 -22.16
C GLN A 1009 -55.07 61.48 -22.73
N GLU A 1010 -54.16 61.99 -23.58
CA GLU A 1010 -54.37 63.28 -24.27
C GLU A 1010 -55.69 63.27 -25.07
N VAL A 1011 -55.89 62.26 -25.92
CA VAL A 1011 -57.11 62.09 -26.73
C VAL A 1011 -58.37 61.89 -25.87
N GLU A 1012 -58.30 61.11 -24.80
CA GLU A 1012 -59.41 60.96 -23.84
C GLU A 1012 -59.78 62.31 -23.19
N THR A 1013 -58.80 63.12 -22.80
CA THR A 1013 -59.10 64.45 -22.23
C THR A 1013 -59.65 65.42 -23.27
N GLU A 1014 -59.24 65.34 -24.55
CA GLU A 1014 -59.84 66.14 -25.62
C GLU A 1014 -61.28 65.70 -25.94
N TYR A 1015 -61.53 64.39 -25.98
CA TYR A 1015 -62.86 63.83 -26.14
C TYR A 1015 -63.78 64.24 -24.99
N GLN A 1016 -63.31 64.17 -23.74
CA GLN A 1016 -64.08 64.63 -22.57
C GLN A 1016 -64.39 66.13 -22.63
N LYS A 1017 -63.42 67.00 -22.95
CA LYS A 1017 -63.66 68.45 -23.15
C LYS A 1017 -64.70 68.71 -24.24
N SER A 1018 -64.71 67.91 -25.30
CA SER A 1018 -65.69 67.99 -26.39
C SER A 1018 -67.08 67.56 -25.92
N LEU A 1019 -67.18 66.46 -25.17
CA LEU A 1019 -68.41 65.95 -24.57
C LEU A 1019 -69.00 66.93 -23.55
N ASP A 1020 -68.17 67.54 -22.71
CA ASP A 1020 -68.56 68.58 -21.76
C ASP A 1020 -69.10 69.82 -22.50
N LEU A 1021 -68.41 70.29 -23.54
CA LEU A 1021 -68.85 71.43 -24.36
C LEU A 1021 -70.16 71.15 -25.12
N VAL A 1022 -70.38 69.93 -25.59
CA VAL A 1022 -71.66 69.50 -26.18
C VAL A 1022 -72.76 69.45 -25.11
N THR A 1023 -72.42 68.98 -23.90
CA THR A 1023 -73.33 68.94 -22.76
C THR A 1023 -73.74 70.34 -22.29
N GLU A 1024 -72.81 71.30 -22.20
CA GLU A 1024 -73.11 72.71 -21.92
C GLU A 1024 -74.01 73.33 -22.99
N LYS A 1025 -73.72 73.10 -24.28
CA LYS A 1025 -74.56 73.56 -25.40
C LYS A 1025 -75.97 72.97 -25.31
N TYR A 1026 -76.10 71.69 -25.01
CA TYR A 1026 -77.39 71.02 -24.79
C TYR A 1026 -78.13 71.61 -23.57
N GLN A 1027 -77.47 71.82 -22.44
CA GLN A 1027 -78.07 72.44 -21.26
C GLN A 1027 -78.52 73.88 -21.52
N SER A 1028 -77.73 74.67 -22.26
CA SER A 1028 -78.08 76.03 -22.67
C SER A 1028 -79.26 76.06 -23.65
N ALA A 1029 -79.30 75.15 -24.62
CA ALA A 1029 -80.44 74.98 -25.51
C ALA A 1029 -81.70 74.55 -24.75
N LYS A 1030 -81.59 73.59 -23.82
CA LYS A 1030 -82.68 73.13 -22.93
C LYS A 1030 -83.23 74.27 -22.06
N LYS A 1031 -82.35 75.08 -21.47
CA LYS A 1031 -82.71 76.28 -20.69
C LYS A 1031 -83.42 77.33 -21.56
N THR A 1032 -82.95 77.54 -22.78
CA THR A 1032 -83.57 78.44 -23.77
C THR A 1032 -84.95 77.93 -24.19
N ALA A 1033 -85.12 76.64 -24.47
CA ALA A 1033 -86.39 76.02 -24.79
C ALA A 1033 -87.40 76.09 -23.62
N LEU A 1034 -86.94 75.89 -22.38
CA LEU A 1034 -87.77 76.08 -21.18
C LEU A 1034 -88.21 77.53 -20.99
N ASN A 1035 -87.33 78.50 -21.27
CA ASN A 1035 -87.69 79.92 -21.25
C ASN A 1035 -88.74 80.26 -22.32
N TYR A 1036 -88.62 79.72 -23.54
CA TYR A 1036 -89.64 79.89 -24.59
C TYR A 1036 -90.96 79.21 -24.24
N LYS A 1037 -90.94 78.00 -23.66
CA LYS A 1037 -92.14 77.31 -23.16
C LYS A 1037 -92.85 78.16 -22.12
N LYS A 1038 -92.12 78.66 -21.11
CA LYS A 1038 -92.69 79.54 -20.08
C LYS A 1038 -93.23 80.84 -20.68
N TYR A 1039 -92.53 81.47 -21.62
CA TYR A 1039 -93.03 82.69 -22.27
C TYR A 1039 -94.31 82.43 -23.09
N ALA A 1040 -94.44 81.25 -23.71
CA ALA A 1040 -95.67 80.84 -24.38
C ALA A 1040 -96.81 80.63 -23.37
N GLU A 1041 -96.57 79.95 -22.24
CA GLU A 1041 -97.53 79.75 -21.15
C GLU A 1041 -97.97 81.08 -20.50
N ASP A 1042 -97.03 81.98 -20.20
CA ASP A 1042 -97.31 83.31 -19.64
C ASP A 1042 -98.12 84.16 -20.64
N LYS A 1043 -97.84 84.05 -21.95
CA LYS A 1043 -98.59 84.72 -23.02
C LYS A 1043 -99.99 84.11 -23.20
N GLU A 1044 -100.13 82.79 -23.13
CA GLU A 1044 -101.44 82.11 -23.18
C GLU A 1044 -102.31 82.52 -21.99
N GLN A 1045 -101.75 82.54 -20.77
CA GLN A 1045 -102.43 83.07 -19.59
C GLN A 1045 -102.83 84.54 -19.75
N HIS A 1046 -102.01 85.37 -20.41
CA HIS A 1046 -102.39 86.76 -20.73
C HIS A 1046 -103.55 86.81 -21.72
N MET A 1047 -103.53 86.00 -22.79
CA MET A 1047 -104.62 85.93 -23.77
C MET A 1047 -105.92 85.43 -23.14
N LEU A 1048 -105.87 84.45 -22.24
CA LEU A 1048 -107.02 83.99 -21.46
C LEU A 1048 -107.59 85.10 -20.56
N LYS A 1049 -106.73 85.83 -19.83
CA LYS A 1049 -107.15 86.96 -18.98
C LYS A 1049 -107.79 88.09 -19.78
N GLU A 1050 -107.24 88.45 -20.95
CA GLU A 1050 -107.86 89.44 -21.83
C GLU A 1050 -109.16 88.92 -22.48
N TYR A 1051 -109.26 87.62 -22.80
CA TYR A 1051 -110.50 87.01 -23.28
C TYR A 1051 -111.61 87.07 -22.24
N ASP A 1052 -111.33 86.69 -20.98
CA ASP A 1052 -112.30 86.79 -19.89
C ASP A 1052 -112.66 88.25 -19.58
N ARG A 1053 -111.69 89.18 -19.60
CA ARG A 1053 -111.94 90.63 -19.47
C ARG A 1053 -112.85 91.18 -20.59
N ILE A 1054 -112.65 90.75 -21.83
CA ILE A 1054 -113.50 91.13 -22.98
C ILE A 1054 -114.90 90.55 -22.81
N LYS A 1055 -115.01 89.28 -22.43
CA LYS A 1055 -116.26 88.55 -22.14
C LYS A 1055 -117.05 89.19 -20.99
N GLU A 1056 -116.39 89.59 -19.91
CA GLU A 1056 -116.97 90.40 -18.83
C GLU A 1056 -117.44 91.77 -19.33
N GLY A 1057 -116.62 92.47 -20.13
CA GLY A 1057 -116.99 93.73 -20.78
C GLY A 1057 -118.25 93.60 -21.65
N TYR A 1058 -118.35 92.54 -22.45
CA TYR A 1058 -119.53 92.19 -23.23
C TYR A 1058 -120.73 91.87 -22.35
N ASN A 1059 -120.56 91.08 -21.28
CA ASN A 1059 -121.64 90.75 -20.34
C ASN A 1059 -122.17 92.00 -19.63
N VAL A 1060 -121.30 92.92 -19.19
CA VAL A 1060 -121.68 94.20 -18.58
C VAL A 1060 -122.35 95.13 -19.61
N ALA A 1061 -121.92 95.12 -20.87
CA ALA A 1061 -122.60 95.85 -21.94
C ALA A 1061 -123.99 95.26 -22.23
N LEU A 1062 -124.12 93.93 -22.28
CA LEU A 1062 -125.37 93.22 -22.48
C LEU A 1062 -126.35 93.49 -21.33
N GLN A 1063 -125.89 93.43 -20.08
CA GLN A 1063 -126.67 93.82 -18.90
C GLN A 1063 -127.12 95.28 -18.99
N LYS A 1064 -126.24 96.22 -19.36
CA LYS A 1064 -126.63 97.64 -19.56
C LYS A 1064 -127.68 97.82 -20.65
N VAL A 1065 -127.65 97.03 -21.72
CA VAL A 1065 -128.70 97.02 -22.76
C VAL A 1065 -130.00 96.41 -22.23
N GLN A 1066 -129.94 95.28 -21.50
CA GLN A 1066 -131.10 94.65 -20.85
C GLN A 1066 -131.75 95.58 -19.83
N THR A 1067 -130.98 96.25 -18.98
CA THR A 1067 -131.48 97.23 -18.01
C THR A 1067 -132.13 98.42 -18.72
N ARG A 1068 -131.50 99.02 -19.74
CA ARG A 1068 -132.12 100.09 -20.54
C ARG A 1068 -133.39 99.65 -21.26
N MET A 1069 -133.43 98.41 -21.74
CA MET A 1069 -134.64 97.84 -22.35
C MET A 1069 -135.75 97.62 -21.30
N LYS A 1070 -135.39 97.18 -20.09
CA LYS A 1070 -136.31 97.04 -18.95
C LYS A 1070 -136.84 98.39 -18.47
N GLU A 1071 -135.98 99.39 -18.29
CA GLU A 1071 -136.34 100.80 -18.00
C GLU A 1071 -137.27 101.37 -19.08
N ALA A 1072 -136.99 101.11 -20.36
CA ALA A 1072 -137.83 101.58 -21.48
C ALA A 1072 -139.17 100.82 -21.59
N LEU A 1073 -139.25 99.57 -21.12
CA LEU A 1073 -140.50 98.81 -21.00
C LEU A 1073 -141.32 99.27 -19.80
N GLU A 1074 -140.69 99.42 -18.62
CA GLU A 1074 -141.31 99.92 -17.39
C GLU A 1074 -141.81 101.36 -17.57
N GLY A 1075 -141.04 102.23 -18.23
CA GLY A 1075 -141.47 103.59 -18.57
C GLY A 1075 -142.64 103.63 -19.56
N LYS A 1076 -142.68 102.71 -20.53
CA LYS A 1076 -143.86 102.52 -21.40
C LYS A 1076 -145.06 101.98 -20.62
N GLU A 1077 -144.85 101.05 -19.70
CA GLU A 1077 -145.92 100.48 -18.88
C GLU A 1077 -146.48 101.53 -17.92
N GLN A 1078 -145.65 102.34 -17.27
CA GLN A 1078 -146.06 103.49 -16.47
C GLN A 1078 -146.85 104.50 -17.32
N HIS A 1079 -146.39 104.83 -18.54
CA HIS A 1079 -147.13 105.68 -19.45
C HIS A 1079 -148.51 105.11 -19.84
N TRP A 1080 -148.61 103.79 -20.07
CA TRP A 1080 -149.90 103.13 -20.32
C TRP A 1080 -150.79 103.10 -19.08
N ARG A 1081 -150.25 102.81 -17.89
CA ARG A 1081 -150.98 102.86 -16.60
C ARG A 1081 -151.51 104.27 -16.31
N GLU A 1082 -150.70 105.31 -16.50
CA GLU A 1082 -151.16 106.71 -16.41
C GLU A 1082 -152.28 107.02 -17.42
N LYS A 1083 -152.15 106.55 -18.65
CA LYS A 1083 -153.12 106.80 -19.72
C LYS A 1083 -154.44 106.07 -19.46
N ILE A 1084 -154.38 104.87 -18.89
CA ILE A 1084 -155.55 104.13 -18.39
C ILE A 1084 -156.18 104.90 -17.22
N ALA A 1085 -155.43 105.28 -16.19
CA ALA A 1085 -155.94 106.04 -15.05
C ALA A 1085 -156.57 107.40 -15.45
N LYS A 1086 -156.02 108.08 -16.46
CA LYS A 1086 -156.59 109.31 -17.05
C LYS A 1086 -157.92 109.03 -17.78
N LEU A 1087 -157.99 107.93 -18.54
CA LEU A 1087 -159.25 107.49 -19.18
C LEU A 1087 -160.30 107.07 -18.15
N GLU A 1088 -159.91 106.35 -17.09
CA GLU A 1088 -160.78 105.93 -15.99
C GLU A 1088 -161.35 107.15 -15.25
N ALA A 1089 -160.52 108.12 -14.88
CA ALA A 1089 -160.97 109.38 -14.27
C ALA A 1089 -161.90 110.20 -15.19
N GLU A 1090 -161.63 110.21 -16.50
CA GLU A 1090 -162.55 110.79 -17.49
C GLU A 1090 -163.90 110.05 -17.54
N TYR A 1091 -163.89 108.71 -17.49
CA TYR A 1091 -165.11 107.89 -17.49
C TYR A 1091 -165.91 108.04 -16.20
N GLU A 1092 -165.27 108.10 -15.03
CA GLU A 1092 -165.92 108.38 -13.75
C GLU A 1092 -166.54 109.79 -13.72
N SER A 1093 -165.82 110.81 -14.21
CA SER A 1093 -166.35 112.17 -14.29
C SER A 1093 -167.57 112.27 -15.23
N LYS A 1094 -167.57 111.52 -16.35
CA LYS A 1094 -168.73 111.36 -17.24
C LYS A 1094 -169.88 110.63 -16.54
N LEU A 1095 -169.61 109.57 -15.77
CA LEU A 1095 -170.62 108.85 -14.97
C LEU A 1095 -171.24 109.73 -13.87
N GLN A 1096 -170.46 110.59 -13.22
CA GLN A 1096 -170.95 111.55 -12.23
C GLN A 1096 -171.88 112.60 -12.88
N HIS A 1097 -171.52 113.11 -14.06
CA HIS A 1097 -172.38 114.03 -14.83
C HIS A 1097 -173.71 113.40 -15.27
N VAL A 1098 -173.75 112.09 -15.54
CA VAL A 1098 -175.00 111.37 -15.81
C VAL A 1098 -175.83 111.20 -14.54
N ARG A 1099 -175.20 110.86 -13.40
CA ARG A 1099 -175.90 110.73 -12.11
C ARG A 1099 -176.48 112.04 -11.57
N GLN A 1100 -175.91 113.20 -11.93
CA GLN A 1100 -176.43 114.52 -11.56
C GLN A 1100 -177.58 115.03 -12.45
N LYS A 1101 -178.14 114.20 -13.34
CA LYS A 1101 -179.33 114.49 -14.15
C LYS A 1101 -180.47 113.48 -13.96
N SER A 1102 -180.45 112.76 -12.83
CA SER A 1102 -181.59 111.99 -12.31
C SER A 1102 -182.42 112.80 -11.33
#